data_AF-A0A7R9Y2H1-F1
#
_entry.id   AF-A0A7R9Y2H1-F1
#
_cell.length_a   1.000
_cell.length_b   1.000
_cell.length_c   1.000
_cell.angle_alpha   90.00
_cell.angle_beta   90.00
_cell.angle_gamma   90.00
#
_symmetry.space_group_name_H-M   'P 1'
#
loop_
_entity.id
_entity.type
_entity.pdbx_description
1 polymer ?
#
loop_
_entity_poly.entity_id
_entity_poly.type
_entity_poly.pdbx_seq_one_letter_code
_entity_poly.pdbx_strand_id
1 'polypeptide(L)'
;RAVEMRRADGVGDGGVGRNVVVSRAARQAVRRARGEKAAGGGGGKMGDKREREELVVALAAEVARDVAAEEVSNGRKGSVLVFLPGWDEIKETMKVLEALPAAQRETLIILPLHSQVPQEEQQQVFTPAPEGKMKIILSTTIAESSVTIDDVLAVVDSGLVREMNFNAESNMSTMATVPTSRASATQRTGRAGRVAPGVCYRLYSKAMLEAMPERPTPEIQRTALEATCLQTCSMTNAGVQKFLSQALDPPAEETVSLAMDRLKSLNAIADVDGPSNPADPSSVPRRRELLTPLGKLLSQLPLDPATGRMLIMGVVTQCLDPVLTAAACMSSRDPFITPTGMRDEAQRARRRFCETSDHHAVLRAYAEWRAVNAEEGFNRACGWARDNFLSIQGLQTITSLRSQLLNELVRTGLVHAGDLGYGAKKELKADAVVNRHAGNEALTTAVLTTGVPGNLASRRRQSHFGVMRTRLEATAGLHPASVSFHRSPPRGRYGQAQLPDWFMYKEMVLSSQVFLRDCSAVTPEQLALFGGSKMTDLTRFKPTDAEIRSGRRASRGGTTTELDDDVATDLSDRSEPPPLLGADGLPVIPIDVLPPAVVDDDAWKPGHGLIDDWILTSSSCPDTSELLTDVRGELDAALAHKVMAPRRALSQEYAEIVDAIAATLHIVDARNDAALQKLARSEGASSYGSSSS
;
A
#
# COMPACT_ATOMS: atom_id res chain seq x y z
N ARG A 1 -22.13 0.72 30.28
CA ARG A 1 -22.13 1.99 31.03
C ARG A 1 -22.60 3.21 30.21
N ALA A 2 -22.48 3.24 28.87
CA ALA A 2 -22.91 4.39 28.04
C ALA A 2 -24.44 4.62 27.86
N VAL A 3 -25.32 3.82 28.49
CA VAL A 3 -26.79 3.88 28.27
C VAL A 3 -27.56 4.23 29.56
N GLU A 4 -26.88 4.37 30.69
CA GLU A 4 -27.52 4.71 31.97
C GLU A 4 -26.88 5.95 32.59
N MET A 5 -27.47 7.12 32.33
CA MET A 5 -27.53 8.20 33.30
C MET A 5 -28.88 8.93 33.17
N ARG A 6 -29.68 8.86 34.23
CA ARG A 6 -30.83 9.74 34.48
C ARG A 6 -30.39 10.85 35.45
N ARG A 7 -30.85 12.07 35.11
CA ARG A 7 -31.26 13.22 35.94
C ARG A 7 -30.72 13.37 37.38
N ALA A 8 -30.17 14.55 37.63
CA ALA A 8 -30.45 15.41 38.80
C ALA A 8 -30.52 16.86 38.25
N ASP A 9 -31.71 17.46 38.18
CA ASP A 9 -32.21 18.60 39.00
C ASP A 9 -31.54 19.93 38.58
N GLY A 10 -32.18 21.06 38.27
CA GLY A 10 -33.56 21.54 38.21
C GLY A 10 -33.52 23.07 37.95
N VAL A 11 -34.65 23.64 37.48
CA VAL A 11 -35.00 25.09 37.35
C VAL A 11 -34.64 25.82 36.05
N GLY A 12 -35.67 26.40 35.41
CA GLY A 12 -35.57 27.57 34.52
C GLY A 12 -36.38 27.48 33.22
N ASP A 13 -37.57 28.08 33.23
CA ASP A 13 -38.54 28.18 32.12
C ASP A 13 -38.05 29.02 30.92
N GLY A 14 -38.58 28.73 29.72
CA GLY A 14 -38.54 29.63 28.56
C GLY A 14 -37.85 29.12 27.27
N GLY A 15 -38.64 28.68 26.28
CA GLY A 15 -38.33 28.86 24.85
C GLY A 15 -37.56 27.77 24.09
N VAL A 16 -38.30 26.96 23.32
CA VAL A 16 -37.90 26.22 22.09
C VAL A 16 -36.47 25.65 22.06
N GLY A 17 -36.22 24.61 22.85
CA GLY A 17 -35.11 23.67 22.65
C GLY A 17 -35.66 22.29 22.29
N ARG A 18 -35.58 21.87 21.02
CA ARG A 18 -35.90 20.49 20.62
C ARG A 18 -34.89 19.54 21.28
N ASN A 19 -35.36 18.89 22.34
CA ASN A 19 -34.63 17.90 23.12
C ASN A 19 -34.12 16.74 22.24
N VAL A 20 -32.86 16.35 22.46
CA VAL A 20 -32.26 15.13 21.93
C VAL A 20 -32.92 13.93 22.65
N VAL A 21 -33.94 13.36 22.01
CA VAL A 21 -34.59 12.13 22.50
C VAL A 21 -33.96 10.96 21.74
N VAL A 22 -33.09 10.21 22.41
CA VAL A 22 -32.70 8.87 21.94
C VAL A 22 -33.99 8.05 21.84
N SER A 23 -34.31 7.56 20.63
CA SER A 23 -35.54 6.81 20.39
C SER A 23 -35.64 5.59 21.30
N ARG A 24 -36.86 5.25 21.74
CA ARG A 24 -37.13 4.06 22.55
C ARG A 24 -36.64 2.78 21.88
N ALA A 25 -36.64 2.77 20.53
CA ALA A 25 -36.08 1.73 19.69
C ALA A 25 -34.57 1.54 19.90
N ALA A 26 -33.76 2.60 19.84
CA ALA A 26 -32.31 2.53 20.07
C ALA A 26 -31.94 1.93 21.45
N ARG A 27 -32.78 2.14 22.47
CA ARG A 27 -32.60 1.53 23.80
C ARG A 27 -33.02 0.06 23.86
N GLN A 28 -34.00 -0.35 23.05
CA GLN A 28 -34.44 -1.75 22.93
C GLN A 28 -33.44 -2.57 22.10
N ALA A 29 -32.87 -1.99 21.04
CA ALA A 29 -31.78 -2.55 20.23
C ALA A 29 -30.61 -3.06 21.09
N VAL A 30 -30.07 -2.16 21.91
CA VAL A 30 -28.92 -2.44 22.79
C VAL A 30 -29.27 -3.49 23.87
N ARG A 31 -30.53 -3.55 24.30
CA ARG A 31 -31.00 -4.58 25.26
C ARG A 31 -31.14 -5.96 24.60
N ARG A 32 -31.63 -6.04 23.36
CA ARG A 32 -31.75 -7.30 22.60
C ARG A 32 -30.37 -7.87 22.29
N ALA A 33 -29.44 -7.05 21.79
CA ALA A 33 -28.07 -7.47 21.49
C ALA A 33 -27.32 -7.99 22.73
N ARG A 34 -27.59 -7.44 23.93
CA ARG A 34 -27.04 -7.96 25.20
C ARG A 34 -27.72 -9.23 25.71
N GLY A 35 -29.01 -9.42 25.43
CA GLY A 35 -29.78 -10.57 25.90
C GLY A 35 -29.37 -11.89 25.24
N GLU A 36 -28.88 -11.85 24.01
CA GLU A 36 -28.52 -13.05 23.24
C GLU A 36 -27.10 -13.60 23.53
N LYS A 37 -26.21 -12.81 24.17
CA LYS A 37 -24.80 -13.18 24.35
C LYS A 37 -24.32 -13.41 25.79
N ALA A 38 -25.20 -13.31 26.78
CA ALA A 38 -24.87 -13.59 28.18
C ALA A 38 -24.52 -15.07 28.49
N ALA A 39 -24.43 -15.94 27.47
CA ALA A 39 -24.12 -17.37 27.60
C ALA A 39 -22.69 -17.77 27.18
N GLY A 40 -21.79 -16.85 26.84
CA GLY A 40 -20.42 -17.20 26.42
C GLY A 40 -19.37 -16.23 26.94
N GLY A 41 -18.78 -16.55 28.09
CA GLY A 41 -17.71 -15.75 28.70
C GLY A 41 -16.32 -16.02 28.09
N GLY A 42 -15.51 -14.95 27.99
CA GLY A 42 -14.05 -15.04 27.88
C GLY A 42 -13.46 -14.60 26.54
N GLY A 43 -13.10 -13.31 26.40
CA GLY A 43 -12.26 -12.82 25.30
C GLY A 43 -11.72 -11.42 25.60
N GLY A 44 -10.39 -11.26 25.58
CA GLY A 44 -9.67 -10.02 25.94
C GLY A 44 -9.96 -8.79 25.06
N LYS A 45 -9.09 -7.76 25.08
CA LYS A 45 -9.26 -6.47 24.37
C LYS A 45 -9.79 -6.58 22.92
N MET A 46 -9.49 -7.67 22.20
CA MET A 46 -9.96 -7.94 20.84
C MET A 46 -11.43 -8.40 20.76
N GLY A 47 -11.93 -9.09 21.78
CA GLY A 47 -13.35 -9.46 21.93
C GLY A 47 -14.25 -8.24 22.16
N ASP A 48 -13.81 -7.31 23.02
CA ASP A 48 -14.54 -6.05 23.29
C ASP A 48 -14.61 -5.15 22.04
N LYS A 49 -13.55 -5.11 21.21
CA LYS A 49 -13.58 -4.35 19.94
C LYS A 49 -14.60 -4.92 18.95
N ARG A 50 -14.58 -6.23 18.71
CA ARG A 50 -15.51 -6.89 17.78
C ARG A 50 -16.96 -6.79 18.27
N GLU A 51 -17.19 -6.95 19.57
CA GLU A 51 -18.52 -6.77 20.16
C GLU A 51 -19.06 -5.35 19.95
N ARG A 52 -18.20 -4.33 20.08
CA ARG A 52 -18.57 -2.94 19.80
C ARG A 52 -18.89 -2.71 18.32
N GLU A 53 -18.12 -3.25 17.40
CA GLU A 53 -18.37 -3.15 15.96
C GLU A 53 -19.71 -3.80 15.59
N GLU A 54 -19.98 -5.00 16.11
CA GLU A 54 -21.27 -5.70 15.92
C GLU A 54 -22.45 -4.92 16.51
N LEU A 55 -22.28 -4.31 17.69
CA LEU A 55 -23.30 -3.44 18.31
C LEU A 55 -23.59 -2.19 17.46
N VAL A 56 -22.56 -1.57 16.87
CA VAL A 56 -22.73 -0.40 15.99
C VAL A 56 -23.52 -0.78 14.75
N VAL A 57 -23.20 -1.92 14.12
CA VAL A 57 -23.93 -2.44 12.96
C VAL A 57 -25.39 -2.70 13.30
N ALA A 58 -25.67 -3.44 14.37
CA ALA A 58 -27.03 -3.77 14.77
C ALA A 58 -27.85 -2.51 15.09
N LEU A 59 -27.27 -1.56 15.83
CA LEU A 59 -27.93 -0.31 16.17
C LEU A 59 -28.18 0.58 14.94
N ALA A 60 -27.20 0.69 14.03
CA ALA A 60 -27.34 1.46 12.80
C ALA A 60 -28.45 0.89 11.91
N ALA A 61 -28.48 -0.44 11.73
CA ALA A 61 -29.54 -1.12 10.97
C ALA A 61 -30.93 -0.88 11.58
N GLU A 62 -31.07 -1.04 12.91
CA GLU A 62 -32.35 -0.87 13.60
C GLU A 62 -32.85 0.58 13.51
N VAL A 63 -31.99 1.56 13.77
CA VAL A 63 -32.37 2.98 13.68
C VAL A 63 -32.69 3.36 12.24
N ALA A 64 -31.89 2.93 11.26
CA ALA A 64 -32.15 3.23 9.85
C ALA A 64 -33.49 2.66 9.37
N ARG A 65 -33.82 1.41 9.76
CA ARG A 65 -35.10 0.77 9.45
C ARG A 65 -36.26 1.54 10.08
N ASP A 66 -36.19 1.83 11.36
CA ASP A 66 -37.30 2.45 12.09
C ASP A 66 -37.58 3.87 11.57
N VAL A 67 -36.52 4.62 11.29
CA VAL A 67 -36.63 5.95 10.68
C VAL A 67 -37.21 5.84 9.27
N ALA A 68 -36.72 4.92 8.43
CA ALA A 68 -37.28 4.74 7.09
C ALA A 68 -38.77 4.38 7.12
N ALA A 69 -39.19 3.51 8.05
CA ALA A 69 -40.60 3.15 8.22
C ALA A 69 -41.46 4.34 8.67
N GLU A 70 -40.96 5.15 9.62
CA GLU A 70 -41.63 6.38 10.06
C GLU A 70 -41.81 7.36 8.89
N GLU A 71 -40.77 7.59 8.11
CA GLU A 71 -40.81 8.49 6.95
C GLU A 71 -41.81 8.04 5.87
N VAL A 72 -41.83 6.75 5.56
CA VAL A 72 -42.80 6.16 4.63
C VAL A 72 -44.23 6.31 5.18
N SER A 73 -44.44 6.07 6.48
CA SER A 73 -45.75 6.22 7.11
C SER A 73 -46.25 7.67 7.10
N ASN A 74 -45.34 8.64 7.13
CA ASN A 74 -45.61 10.07 7.00
C ASN A 74 -45.81 10.51 5.53
N GLY A 75 -45.80 9.58 4.58
CA GLY A 75 -45.98 9.86 3.15
C GLY A 75 -44.81 10.62 2.51
N ARG A 76 -43.64 10.69 3.17
CA ARG A 76 -42.47 11.37 2.63
C ARG A 76 -41.66 10.43 1.72
N LYS A 77 -41.11 10.99 0.65
CA LYS A 77 -40.26 10.28 -0.32
C LYS A 77 -38.82 10.79 -0.18
N GLY A 78 -37.86 9.88 -0.11
CA GLY A 78 -36.44 10.24 0.00
C GLY A 78 -35.56 9.10 0.49
N SER A 79 -34.47 9.47 1.14
CA SER A 79 -33.42 8.56 1.60
C SER A 79 -33.03 8.77 3.07
N VAL A 80 -32.63 7.67 3.70
CA VAL A 80 -31.90 7.64 4.96
C VAL A 80 -30.44 7.36 4.64
N LEU A 81 -29.55 8.28 5.01
CA LEU A 81 -28.11 8.14 4.80
C LEU A 81 -27.44 7.65 6.10
N VAL A 82 -26.78 6.50 6.05
CA VAL A 82 -26.13 5.88 7.21
C VAL A 82 -24.61 5.97 7.05
N PHE A 83 -23.93 6.64 7.97
CA PHE A 83 -22.47 6.70 8.02
C PHE A 83 -21.91 5.55 8.86
N LEU A 84 -21.18 4.65 8.19
CA LEU A 84 -20.48 3.50 8.76
C LEU A 84 -18.97 3.65 8.55
N PRO A 85 -18.13 3.03 9.40
CA PRO A 85 -16.69 3.24 9.34
C PRO A 85 -16.04 2.62 8.10
N GLY A 86 -16.51 1.47 7.61
CA GLY A 86 -15.90 0.75 6.50
C GLY A 86 -16.84 -0.21 5.76
N TRP A 87 -16.28 -0.91 4.79
CA TRP A 87 -17.00 -1.83 3.90
C TRP A 87 -17.57 -3.06 4.61
N ASP A 88 -16.86 -3.58 5.60
CA ASP A 88 -17.30 -4.77 6.35
C ASP A 88 -18.56 -4.44 7.16
N GLU A 89 -18.61 -3.26 7.78
CA GLU A 89 -19.79 -2.80 8.52
C GLU A 89 -20.95 -2.49 7.57
N ILE A 90 -20.68 -1.95 6.37
CA ILE A 90 -21.70 -1.77 5.33
C ILE A 90 -22.31 -3.12 4.95
N LYS A 91 -21.49 -4.12 4.62
CA LYS A 91 -21.95 -5.46 4.25
C LYS A 91 -22.76 -6.12 5.35
N GLU A 92 -22.32 -6.03 6.60
CA GLU A 92 -23.04 -6.63 7.72
C GLU A 92 -24.37 -5.92 7.97
N THR A 93 -24.40 -4.58 7.88
CA THR A 93 -25.64 -3.79 7.95
C THR A 93 -26.60 -4.16 6.81
N MET A 94 -26.10 -4.36 5.59
CA MET A 94 -26.91 -4.84 4.46
C MET A 94 -27.55 -6.18 4.78
N LYS A 95 -26.77 -7.18 5.24
CA LYS A 95 -27.30 -8.50 5.59
C LYS A 95 -28.40 -8.41 6.64
N VAL A 96 -28.23 -7.59 7.67
CA VAL A 96 -29.24 -7.39 8.73
C VAL A 96 -30.53 -6.80 8.16
N LEU A 97 -30.44 -5.79 7.29
CA LEU A 97 -31.59 -5.15 6.66
C LEU A 97 -32.26 -6.07 5.62
N GLU A 98 -31.48 -6.88 4.91
CA GLU A 98 -31.98 -7.86 3.95
C GLU A 98 -32.67 -9.04 4.63
N ALA A 99 -32.25 -9.43 5.84
CA ALA A 99 -32.87 -10.49 6.61
C ALA A 99 -34.23 -10.09 7.24
N LEU A 100 -34.71 -8.85 7.02
CA LEU A 100 -36.01 -8.40 7.53
C LEU A 100 -37.18 -9.18 6.89
N PRO A 101 -38.32 -9.29 7.60
CA PRO A 101 -39.54 -9.89 7.05
C PRO A 101 -39.95 -9.21 5.73
N ALA A 102 -40.50 -9.99 4.79
CA ALA A 102 -40.83 -9.53 3.44
C ALA A 102 -41.66 -8.22 3.41
N ALA A 103 -42.68 -8.13 4.27
CA ALA A 103 -43.53 -6.94 4.37
C ALA A 103 -42.76 -5.65 4.73
N GLN A 104 -41.67 -5.75 5.49
CA GLN A 104 -40.80 -4.62 5.82
C GLN A 104 -39.74 -4.39 4.75
N ARG A 105 -39.24 -5.46 4.14
CA ARG A 105 -38.20 -5.38 3.11
C ARG A 105 -38.73 -4.74 1.81
N GLU A 106 -39.99 -4.98 1.45
CA GLU A 106 -40.59 -4.46 0.21
C GLU A 106 -40.65 -2.93 0.15
N THR A 107 -40.67 -2.26 1.29
CA THR A 107 -40.68 -0.80 1.41
C THR A 107 -39.28 -0.18 1.43
N LEU A 108 -38.21 -0.98 1.38
CA LEU A 108 -36.83 -0.52 1.49
C LEU A 108 -36.03 -0.79 0.22
N ILE A 109 -35.15 0.14 -0.14
CA ILE A 109 -34.13 -0.01 -1.18
C ILE A 109 -32.77 0.20 -0.51
N ILE A 110 -32.01 -0.88 -0.31
CA ILE A 110 -30.74 -0.86 0.41
C ILE A 110 -29.62 -0.68 -0.61
N LEU A 111 -28.86 0.41 -0.51
CA LEU A 111 -27.82 0.77 -1.48
C LEU A 111 -26.48 0.99 -0.77
N PRO A 112 -25.43 0.23 -1.13
CA PRO A 112 -24.08 0.51 -0.65
C PRO A 112 -23.45 1.69 -1.41
N LEU A 113 -22.73 2.55 -0.70
CA LEU A 113 -21.93 3.63 -1.28
C LEU A 113 -20.52 3.61 -0.69
N HIS A 114 -19.58 3.01 -1.43
CA HIS A 114 -18.20 2.84 -0.99
C HIS A 114 -17.25 2.84 -2.20
N SER A 115 -15.98 3.19 -1.99
CA SER A 115 -14.98 3.27 -3.07
C SER A 115 -14.71 1.94 -3.78
N GLN A 116 -15.01 0.81 -3.13
CA GLN A 116 -14.88 -0.54 -3.71
C GLN A 116 -16.12 -0.98 -4.52
N VAL A 117 -17.23 -0.24 -4.43
CA VAL A 117 -18.46 -0.53 -5.17
C VAL A 117 -18.28 -0.03 -6.60
N PRO A 118 -18.67 -0.79 -7.64
CA PRO A 118 -18.62 -0.33 -9.03
C PRO A 118 -19.38 0.99 -9.23
N GLN A 119 -18.88 1.86 -10.10
CA GLN A 119 -19.48 3.19 -10.31
C GLN A 119 -20.94 3.11 -10.78
N GLU A 120 -21.28 2.14 -11.63
CA GLU A 120 -22.65 1.88 -12.10
C GLU A 120 -23.61 1.59 -10.94
N GLU A 121 -23.15 0.83 -9.92
CA GLU A 121 -23.91 0.59 -8.68
C GLU A 121 -23.99 1.84 -7.81
N GLN A 122 -22.89 2.59 -7.66
CA GLN A 122 -22.90 3.84 -6.90
C GLN A 122 -23.87 4.88 -7.48
N GLN A 123 -24.06 4.91 -8.81
CA GLN A 123 -24.98 5.85 -9.46
C GLN A 123 -26.46 5.62 -9.08
N GLN A 124 -26.81 4.42 -8.62
CA GLN A 124 -28.18 4.11 -8.21
C GLN A 124 -28.66 4.99 -7.03
N VAL A 125 -27.73 5.51 -6.21
CA VAL A 125 -28.07 6.38 -5.07
C VAL A 125 -28.74 7.69 -5.50
N PHE A 126 -28.49 8.16 -6.73
CA PHE A 126 -29.09 9.38 -7.29
C PHE A 126 -30.49 9.16 -7.87
N THR A 127 -30.88 7.91 -8.12
CA THR A 127 -32.21 7.62 -8.64
C THR A 127 -33.24 7.83 -7.53
N PRO A 128 -34.31 8.62 -7.75
CA PRO A 128 -35.36 8.82 -6.74
C PRO A 128 -36.04 7.49 -6.34
N ALA A 129 -36.44 7.38 -5.09
CA ALA A 129 -37.18 6.21 -4.62
C ALA A 129 -38.58 6.12 -5.28
N PRO A 130 -39.03 4.93 -5.72
CA PRO A 130 -40.41 4.70 -6.11
C PRO A 130 -41.41 5.02 -4.98
N GLU A 131 -42.67 5.22 -5.34
CA GLU A 131 -43.73 5.48 -4.37
C GLU A 131 -43.91 4.33 -3.37
N GLY A 132 -44.11 4.67 -2.09
CA GLY A 132 -44.21 3.70 -1.01
C GLY A 132 -42.88 3.06 -0.58
N LYS A 133 -41.74 3.50 -1.15
CA LYS A 133 -40.41 2.98 -0.81
C LYS A 133 -39.46 4.07 -0.32
N MET A 134 -38.50 3.66 0.50
CA MET A 134 -37.43 4.52 1.00
C MET A 134 -36.06 3.92 0.70
N LYS A 135 -35.12 4.76 0.27
CA LYS A 135 -33.71 4.34 0.13
C LYS A 135 -33.02 4.35 1.50
N ILE A 136 -32.29 3.30 1.82
CA ILE A 136 -31.30 3.28 2.90
C ILE A 136 -29.93 3.21 2.23
N ILE A 137 -29.20 4.33 2.28
CA ILE A 137 -27.89 4.47 1.65
C ILE A 137 -26.82 4.26 2.73
N LEU A 138 -26.05 3.19 2.61
CA LEU A 138 -25.02 2.80 3.57
C LEU A 138 -23.66 3.28 3.06
N SER A 139 -23.07 4.27 3.71
CA SER A 139 -21.90 5.00 3.19
C SER A 139 -20.78 5.16 4.20
N THR A 140 -19.55 5.32 3.71
CA THR A 140 -18.43 5.89 4.48
C THR A 140 -18.36 7.41 4.30
N THR A 141 -17.20 8.02 4.55
CA THR A 141 -16.91 9.45 4.33
C THR A 141 -17.08 9.92 2.88
N ILE A 142 -17.25 9.01 1.91
CA ILE A 142 -17.54 9.38 0.51
C ILE A 142 -18.79 10.26 0.37
N ALA A 143 -19.84 10.00 1.16
CA ALA A 143 -21.04 10.86 1.20
C ALA A 143 -20.86 12.14 2.03
N GLU A 144 -19.80 12.24 2.85
CA GLU A 144 -19.53 13.40 3.69
C GLU A 144 -19.00 14.58 2.86
N SER A 145 -18.24 14.32 1.80
CA SER A 145 -17.63 15.37 0.97
C SER A 145 -17.81 15.13 -0.53
N SER A 146 -17.53 13.93 -1.03
CA SER A 146 -17.36 13.64 -2.46
C SER A 146 -18.65 13.44 -3.26
N VAL A 147 -19.76 13.12 -2.58
CA VAL A 147 -21.04 12.82 -3.23
C VAL A 147 -22.16 13.67 -2.63
N THR A 148 -23.07 14.17 -3.46
CA THR A 148 -24.23 14.97 -3.06
C THR A 148 -25.52 14.24 -3.40
N ILE A 149 -26.17 13.67 -2.39
CA ILE A 149 -27.50 13.05 -2.53
C ILE A 149 -28.52 14.09 -2.05
N ASP A 150 -29.47 14.43 -2.92
CA ASP A 150 -30.37 15.55 -2.67
C ASP A 150 -31.57 15.17 -1.79
N ASP A 151 -32.04 13.93 -1.90
CA ASP A 151 -33.28 13.46 -1.26
C ASP A 151 -33.10 12.91 0.18
N VAL A 152 -32.00 13.26 0.86
CA VAL A 152 -31.71 12.78 2.22
C VAL A 152 -32.63 13.47 3.25
N LEU A 153 -33.55 12.69 3.82
CA LEU A 153 -34.47 13.11 4.88
C LEU A 153 -33.90 12.88 6.27
N ALA A 154 -33.10 11.84 6.44
CA ALA A 154 -32.48 11.53 7.71
C ALA A 154 -31.04 11.04 7.54
N VAL A 155 -30.21 11.35 8.53
CA VAL A 155 -28.84 10.84 8.65
C VAL A 155 -28.73 9.99 9.90
N VAL A 156 -28.11 8.82 9.80
CA VAL A 156 -27.73 7.98 10.93
C VAL A 156 -26.21 7.97 11.01
N ASP A 157 -25.65 8.59 12.04
CA ASP A 157 -24.20 8.76 12.19
C ASP A 157 -23.66 7.83 13.28
N SER A 158 -22.84 6.83 12.88
CA SER A 158 -22.13 5.97 13.83
C SER A 158 -21.10 6.72 14.69
N GLY A 159 -20.66 7.90 14.24
CA GLY A 159 -19.59 8.67 14.90
C GLY A 159 -18.20 8.07 14.72
N LEU A 160 -18.06 7.08 13.85
CA LEU A 160 -16.80 6.40 13.55
C LEU A 160 -16.37 6.68 12.11
N VAL A 161 -15.08 6.52 11.87
CA VAL A 161 -14.44 6.60 10.56
C VAL A 161 -13.26 5.64 10.53
N ARG A 162 -13.02 4.99 9.38
CA ARG A 162 -11.80 4.22 9.15
C ARG A 162 -10.81 5.10 8.40
N GLU A 163 -9.65 5.33 9.00
CA GLU A 163 -8.62 6.22 8.45
C GLU A 163 -7.27 5.51 8.34
N MET A 164 -6.47 5.95 7.36
CA MET A 164 -5.07 5.55 7.21
C MET A 164 -4.17 6.56 7.90
N ASN A 165 -3.26 6.07 8.73
CA ASN A 165 -2.21 6.89 9.34
C ASN A 165 -0.84 6.28 9.04
N PHE A 166 0.07 7.06 8.48
CA PHE A 166 1.41 6.61 8.17
C PHE A 166 2.35 6.74 9.38
N ASN A 167 3.09 5.68 9.68
CA ASN A 167 4.18 5.70 10.65
C ASN A 167 5.52 5.66 9.89
N ALA A 168 6.30 6.73 10.03
CA ALA A 168 7.55 6.91 9.30
C ALA A 168 8.67 5.97 9.77
N GLU A 169 8.71 5.60 11.05
CA GLU A 169 9.75 4.71 11.60
C GLU A 169 9.60 3.29 11.06
N SER A 170 8.38 2.76 11.10
CA SER A 170 8.06 1.41 10.62
C SER A 170 7.78 1.35 9.11
N ASN A 171 7.79 2.49 8.42
CA ASN A 171 7.38 2.62 7.02
C ASN A 171 6.03 1.94 6.71
N MET A 172 5.09 2.06 7.65
CA MET A 172 3.85 1.29 7.64
C MET A 172 2.64 2.20 7.77
N SER A 173 1.62 1.96 6.95
CA SER A 173 0.31 2.60 7.11
C SER A 173 -0.54 1.79 8.07
N THR A 174 -1.14 2.42 9.07
CA THR A 174 -2.11 1.79 9.96
C THR A 174 -3.52 2.18 9.55
N MET A 175 -4.36 1.18 9.26
CA MET A 175 -5.78 1.34 9.02
C MET A 175 -6.56 1.09 10.32
N ALA A 176 -7.06 2.15 10.94
CA ALA A 176 -7.78 2.04 12.20
C ALA A 176 -9.16 2.68 12.13
N THR A 177 -10.13 2.06 12.82
CA THR A 177 -11.43 2.67 13.09
C THR A 177 -11.28 3.59 14.31
N VAL A 178 -11.51 4.88 14.12
CA VAL A 178 -11.39 5.93 15.15
C VAL A 178 -12.69 6.75 15.25
N PRO A 179 -12.93 7.46 16.36
CA PRO A 179 -13.99 8.46 16.41
C PRO A 179 -13.77 9.55 15.35
N THR A 180 -14.87 10.00 14.73
CA THR A 180 -14.85 11.13 13.80
C THR A 180 -14.55 12.45 14.52
N SER A 181 -14.31 13.52 13.77
CA SER A 181 -14.19 14.88 14.32
C SER A 181 -15.55 15.55 14.54
N ARG A 182 -15.60 16.55 15.43
CA ARG A 182 -16.79 17.40 15.64
C ARG A 182 -17.20 18.14 14.36
N ALA A 183 -16.21 18.62 13.59
CA ALA A 183 -16.43 19.23 12.28
C ALA A 183 -17.08 18.24 11.30
N SER A 184 -16.55 17.02 11.19
CA SER A 184 -17.11 15.96 10.32
C SER A 184 -18.51 15.55 10.74
N ALA A 185 -18.77 15.34 12.04
CA ALA A 185 -20.12 15.06 12.55
C ALA A 185 -21.12 16.17 12.20
N THR A 186 -20.66 17.43 12.21
CA THR A 186 -21.47 18.59 11.80
C THR A 186 -21.71 18.58 10.27
N GLN A 187 -20.70 18.27 9.46
CA GLN A 187 -20.87 18.11 8.01
C GLN A 187 -21.85 16.98 7.66
N ARG A 188 -21.74 15.83 8.31
CA ARG A 188 -22.68 14.70 8.17
C ARG A 188 -24.09 15.12 8.51
N THR A 189 -24.28 15.93 9.55
CA THR A 189 -25.59 16.48 9.92
C THR A 189 -26.17 17.35 8.81
N GLY A 190 -25.35 18.18 8.15
CA GLY A 190 -25.75 19.01 7.01
C GLY A 190 -26.04 18.24 5.71
N ARG A 191 -25.88 16.92 5.71
CA ARG A 191 -26.34 16.05 4.60
C ARG A 191 -27.84 15.82 4.64
N ALA A 192 -28.46 15.85 5.84
CA ALA A 192 -29.89 16.01 5.98
C ALA A 192 -30.25 17.50 5.90
N GLY A 193 -31.46 17.83 5.42
CA GLY A 193 -31.94 19.22 5.46
C GLY A 193 -31.69 20.05 4.20
N ARG A 194 -31.28 19.43 3.08
CA ARG A 194 -30.98 20.15 1.83
C ARG A 194 -32.24 20.61 1.10
N VAL A 195 -33.16 19.68 0.85
CA VAL A 195 -34.39 19.91 0.07
C VAL A 195 -35.64 19.94 0.95
N ALA A 196 -35.59 19.34 2.14
CA ALA A 196 -36.68 19.27 3.10
C ALA A 196 -36.12 19.19 4.53
N PRO A 197 -36.90 19.57 5.57
CA PRO A 197 -36.48 19.42 6.96
C PRO A 197 -36.05 17.98 7.27
N GLY A 198 -34.83 17.82 7.78
CA GLY A 198 -34.25 16.52 8.07
C GLY A 198 -33.73 16.39 9.50
N VAL A 199 -33.44 15.14 9.90
CA VAL A 199 -33.01 14.80 11.26
C VAL A 199 -31.71 13.99 11.21
N CYS A 200 -30.77 14.29 12.11
CA CYS A 200 -29.53 13.53 12.28
C CYS A 200 -29.57 12.74 13.59
N TYR A 201 -29.52 11.42 13.48
CA TYR A 201 -29.48 10.45 14.57
C TYR A 201 -28.03 10.05 14.84
N ARG A 202 -27.46 10.57 15.94
CA ARG A 202 -26.10 10.21 16.37
C ARG A 202 -26.14 9.00 17.29
N LEU A 203 -25.39 7.96 16.97
CA LEU A 203 -25.34 6.70 17.72
C LEU A 203 -24.36 6.73 18.90
N TYR A 204 -24.03 7.93 19.37
CA TYR A 204 -23.06 8.19 20.42
C TYR A 204 -23.56 9.31 21.34
N SER A 205 -23.07 9.32 22.58
CA SER A 205 -23.54 10.27 23.59
C SER A 205 -22.98 11.68 23.34
N LYS A 206 -23.61 12.68 23.97
CA LYS A 206 -23.10 14.05 23.96
C LYS A 206 -21.67 14.14 24.53
N ALA A 207 -21.39 13.39 25.60
CA ALA A 207 -20.05 13.33 26.18
C ALA A 207 -19.00 12.75 25.19
N MET A 208 -19.38 11.75 24.38
CA MET A 208 -18.51 11.24 23.32
C MET A 208 -18.27 12.28 22.23
N LEU A 209 -19.31 13.04 21.83
CA LEU A 209 -19.17 14.14 20.87
C LEU A 209 -18.25 15.25 21.42
N GLU A 210 -18.37 15.59 22.70
CA GLU A 210 -17.53 16.60 23.36
C GLU A 210 -16.07 16.13 23.49
N ALA A 211 -15.84 14.82 23.58
CA ALA A 211 -14.50 14.23 23.61
C ALA A 211 -13.86 14.03 22.21
N MET A 212 -14.60 14.20 21.12
CA MET A 212 -14.07 14.09 19.76
C MET A 212 -13.16 15.29 19.42
N PRO A 213 -12.11 15.09 18.59
CA PRO A 213 -11.27 16.19 18.13
C PRO A 213 -12.11 17.21 17.36
N GLU A 214 -11.71 18.49 17.39
CA GLU A 214 -12.45 19.55 16.70
C GLU A 214 -12.49 19.33 15.18
N ARG A 215 -11.33 19.04 14.61
CA ARG A 215 -11.08 18.83 13.18
C ARG A 215 -10.29 17.53 12.99
N PRO A 216 -10.36 16.90 11.81
CA PRO A 216 -9.52 15.75 11.50
C PRO A 216 -8.04 16.16 11.49
N THR A 217 -7.16 15.22 11.80
CA THR A 217 -5.70 15.43 11.68
C THR A 217 -5.34 15.81 10.24
N PRO A 218 -4.63 16.92 10.01
CA PRO A 218 -4.23 17.35 8.66
C PRO A 218 -3.41 16.31 7.93
N GLU A 219 -3.60 16.19 6.61
CA GLU A 219 -2.94 15.17 5.77
C GLU A 219 -1.42 15.17 5.90
N ILE A 220 -0.79 16.35 5.98
CA ILE A 220 0.67 16.51 6.12
C ILE A 220 1.24 15.84 7.38
N GLN A 221 0.42 15.56 8.41
CA GLN A 221 0.86 14.92 9.65
C GLN A 221 0.66 13.40 9.66
N ARG A 222 0.08 12.82 8.60
CA ARG A 222 -0.41 11.43 8.56
C ARG A 222 -0.09 10.68 7.26
N THR A 223 0.66 11.30 6.35
CA THR A 223 1.13 10.70 5.09
C THR A 223 2.65 10.71 5.02
N ALA A 224 3.19 9.93 4.09
CA ALA A 224 4.62 9.92 3.81
C ALA A 224 5.04 11.24 3.14
N LEU A 225 6.18 11.80 3.55
CA LEU A 225 6.57 13.18 3.22
C LEU A 225 7.62 13.30 2.11
N GLU A 226 8.10 12.21 1.51
CA GLU A 226 9.19 12.23 0.53
C GLU A 226 8.90 13.15 -0.66
N ALA A 227 7.69 13.06 -1.23
CA ALA A 227 7.28 13.93 -2.33
C ALA A 227 7.22 15.41 -1.90
N THR A 228 6.63 15.68 -0.72
CA THR A 228 6.51 17.03 -0.14
C THR A 228 7.88 17.64 0.17
N CYS A 229 8.79 16.85 0.75
CA CYS A 229 10.16 17.24 1.07
C CYS A 229 10.97 17.52 -0.20
N LEU A 230 10.87 16.67 -1.22
CA LEU A 230 11.53 16.88 -2.52
C LEU A 230 11.04 18.16 -3.21
N GLN A 231 9.71 18.38 -3.24
CA GLN A 231 9.13 19.60 -3.79
C GLN A 231 9.59 20.84 -3.01
N THR A 232 9.60 20.76 -1.68
CA THR A 232 10.09 21.84 -0.81
C THR A 232 11.55 22.18 -1.13
N CYS A 233 12.41 21.17 -1.24
CA CYS A 233 13.82 21.34 -1.61
C CYS A 233 13.98 22.04 -2.98
N SER A 234 13.04 21.82 -3.91
CA SER A 234 13.07 22.47 -5.24
C SER A 234 12.66 23.94 -5.23
N MET A 235 11.93 24.37 -4.20
CA MET A 235 11.36 25.71 -4.08
C MET A 235 12.14 26.61 -3.10
N THR A 236 12.88 26.04 -2.15
CA THR A 236 13.56 26.81 -1.10
C THR A 236 15.01 26.39 -0.88
N ASN A 237 15.83 27.37 -0.49
CA ASN A 237 17.21 27.17 -0.05
C ASN A 237 17.37 27.30 1.48
N ALA A 238 16.26 27.49 2.21
CA ALA A 238 16.27 27.72 3.66
C ALA A 238 16.37 26.42 4.49
N GLY A 239 16.34 25.26 3.83
CA GLY A 239 16.25 23.93 4.44
C GLY A 239 14.80 23.45 4.55
N VAL A 240 14.56 22.18 4.23
CA VAL A 240 13.22 21.56 4.21
C VAL A 240 12.60 21.58 5.62
N GLN A 241 13.37 21.18 6.63
CA GLN A 241 12.94 21.17 8.03
C GLN A 241 12.40 22.53 8.48
N LYS A 242 13.19 23.59 8.26
CA LYS A 242 12.85 24.97 8.65
C LYS A 242 11.65 25.53 7.89
N PHE A 243 11.46 25.11 6.65
CA PHE A 243 10.32 25.55 5.85
C PHE A 243 9.03 24.88 6.34
N LEU A 244 9.04 23.56 6.52
CA LEU A 244 7.86 22.81 6.96
C LEU A 244 7.45 23.13 8.40
N SER A 245 8.39 23.53 9.26
CA SER A 245 8.08 24.00 10.61
C SER A 245 7.25 25.29 10.65
N GLN A 246 7.09 25.99 9.52
CA GLN A 246 6.30 27.22 9.39
C GLN A 246 4.91 26.98 8.79
N ALA A 247 4.54 25.72 8.51
CA ALA A 247 3.19 25.37 8.08
C ALA A 247 2.16 25.69 9.18
N LEU A 248 0.88 25.81 8.79
CA LEU A 248 -0.23 26.03 9.74
C LEU A 248 -0.27 24.94 10.82
N ASP A 249 -0.11 23.69 10.37
CA ASP A 249 0.00 22.50 11.20
C ASP A 249 1.27 21.76 10.78
N PRO A 250 2.43 22.03 11.41
CA PRO A 250 3.70 21.45 10.98
C PRO A 250 3.73 19.93 11.23
N PRO A 251 4.39 19.15 10.34
CA PRO A 251 4.67 17.74 10.61
C PRO A 251 5.71 17.58 11.73
N ALA A 252 5.76 16.39 12.34
CA ALA A 252 6.81 16.06 13.31
C ALA A 252 8.20 16.10 12.67
N GLU A 253 9.20 16.59 13.40
CA GLU A 253 10.56 16.77 12.89
C GLU A 253 11.20 15.44 12.47
N GLU A 254 10.97 14.39 13.26
CA GLU A 254 11.45 13.03 12.98
C GLU A 254 10.89 12.49 11.66
N THR A 255 9.59 12.72 11.38
CA THR A 255 8.96 12.31 10.11
C THR A 255 9.62 12.99 8.91
N VAL A 256 9.96 14.28 9.04
CA VAL A 256 10.66 15.02 7.98
C VAL A 256 12.09 14.51 7.83
N SER A 257 12.81 14.26 8.93
CA SER A 257 14.18 13.71 8.89
C SER A 257 14.21 12.35 8.19
N LEU A 258 13.30 11.44 8.55
CA LEU A 258 13.21 10.11 7.93
C LEU A 258 12.87 10.20 6.43
N ALA A 259 12.00 11.12 6.03
CA ALA A 259 11.72 11.37 4.62
C ALA A 259 12.95 11.90 3.87
N MET A 260 13.73 12.79 4.49
CA MET A 260 14.98 13.31 3.92
C MET A 260 16.04 12.21 3.79
N ASP A 261 16.18 11.32 4.78
CA ASP A 261 17.11 10.20 4.72
C ASP A 261 16.76 9.21 3.59
N ARG A 262 15.45 8.98 3.36
CA ARG A 262 14.98 8.18 2.22
C ARG A 262 15.30 8.86 0.89
N LEU A 263 15.09 10.17 0.77
CA LEU A 263 15.47 10.92 -0.44
C LEU A 263 16.97 10.88 -0.71
N LYS A 264 17.80 10.90 0.35
CA LYS A 264 19.25 10.70 0.23
C LYS A 264 19.59 9.29 -0.23
N SER A 265 18.91 8.26 0.30
CA SER A 265 19.10 6.87 -0.14
C SER A 265 18.72 6.63 -1.61
N LEU A 266 17.77 7.42 -2.14
CA LEU A 266 17.40 7.43 -3.56
C LEU A 266 18.34 8.26 -4.44
N ASN A 267 19.39 8.87 -3.86
CA ASN A 267 20.26 9.84 -4.52
C ASN A 267 19.51 11.04 -5.11
N ALA A 268 18.35 11.42 -4.54
CA ALA A 268 17.57 12.58 -4.98
C ALA A 268 18.07 13.89 -4.35
N ILE A 269 18.63 13.81 -3.14
CA ILE A 269 19.19 14.94 -2.40
C ILE A 269 20.58 14.54 -1.91
N ALA A 270 21.51 15.50 -1.92
CA ALA A 270 22.84 15.37 -1.32
C ALA A 270 23.05 16.46 -0.27
N ASP A 271 23.74 16.11 0.82
CA ASP A 271 24.23 17.10 1.79
C ASP A 271 25.57 17.63 1.28
N VAL A 272 25.68 18.95 1.14
CA VAL A 272 26.93 19.61 0.76
C VAL A 272 27.33 20.58 1.86
N ASP A 273 28.59 20.61 2.24
CA ASP A 273 29.10 21.61 3.17
C ASP A 273 28.96 23.00 2.55
N GLY A 274 28.25 23.89 3.25
CA GLY A 274 28.12 25.28 2.84
C GLY A 274 29.46 26.02 2.95
N PRO A 275 29.61 27.18 2.28
CA PRO A 275 30.80 28.00 2.44
C PRO A 275 30.96 28.38 3.93
N SER A 276 32.14 28.11 4.49
CA SER A 276 32.53 28.59 5.81
C SER A 276 32.40 30.11 5.84
N ASN A 277 31.86 30.68 6.93
CA ASN A 277 31.76 32.13 7.05
C ASN A 277 33.18 32.73 7.02
N PRO A 278 33.55 33.56 6.03
CA PRO A 278 34.89 34.14 5.96
C PRO A 278 35.23 35.02 7.17
N ALA A 279 34.20 35.53 7.86
CA ALA A 279 34.33 36.37 9.05
C ALA A 279 34.41 35.57 10.37
N ASP A 280 34.15 34.25 10.34
CA ASP A 280 34.23 33.37 11.50
C ASP A 280 34.78 31.99 11.11
N PRO A 281 36.11 31.80 11.16
CA PRO A 281 36.78 30.53 10.85
C PRO A 281 36.41 29.39 11.82
N SER A 282 35.78 29.70 12.96
CA SER A 282 35.30 28.70 13.91
C SER A 282 33.86 28.23 13.64
N SER A 283 33.17 28.85 12.68
CA SER A 283 31.82 28.47 12.30
C SER A 283 31.80 27.12 11.59
N VAL A 284 31.04 26.16 12.13
CA VAL A 284 30.78 24.88 11.48
C VAL A 284 30.07 25.16 10.14
N PRO A 285 30.57 24.66 8.99
CA PRO A 285 29.92 24.88 7.71
C PRO A 285 28.48 24.38 7.77
N ARG A 286 27.52 25.25 7.44
CA ARG A 286 26.11 24.86 7.41
C ARG A 286 25.94 23.84 6.29
N ARG A 287 25.62 22.59 6.63
CA ARG A 287 25.20 21.60 5.64
C ARG A 287 23.98 22.13 4.90
N ARG A 288 24.08 22.18 3.58
CA ARG A 288 23.01 22.57 2.68
C ARG A 288 22.51 21.34 1.94
N GLU A 289 21.21 21.14 2.03
CA GLU A 289 20.48 20.17 1.22
C GLU A 289 20.48 20.67 -0.22
N LEU A 290 21.05 19.88 -1.14
CA LEU A 290 21.09 20.18 -2.57
C LEU A 290 20.34 19.08 -3.34
N LEU A 291 19.42 19.50 -4.21
CA LEU A 291 18.86 18.62 -5.21
C LEU A 291 19.96 18.09 -6.14
N THR A 292 20.03 16.77 -6.25
CA THR A 292 20.85 16.15 -7.28
C THR A 292 20.20 16.34 -8.65
N PRO A 293 20.94 16.13 -9.75
CA PRO A 293 20.38 16.07 -11.09
C PRO A 293 19.20 15.09 -11.20
N LEU A 294 19.28 13.95 -10.50
CA LEU A 294 18.19 12.97 -10.42
C LEU A 294 17.00 13.57 -9.67
N GLY A 295 17.22 14.13 -8.48
CA GLY A 295 16.17 14.78 -7.70
C GLY A 295 15.45 15.89 -8.46
N LYS A 296 16.17 16.66 -9.29
CA LYS A 296 15.59 17.70 -10.14
C LYS A 296 14.69 17.14 -11.25
N LEU A 297 14.98 15.96 -11.78
CA LEU A 297 14.07 15.27 -12.70
C LEU A 297 12.87 14.70 -11.95
N LEU A 298 13.10 14.05 -10.80
CA LEU A 298 12.04 13.50 -9.96
C LEU A 298 11.04 14.57 -9.50
N SER A 299 11.51 15.77 -9.13
CA SER A 299 10.65 16.88 -8.71
C SER A 299 9.78 17.44 -9.84
N GLN A 300 10.03 17.07 -11.09
CA GLN A 300 9.23 17.47 -12.25
C GLN A 300 8.19 16.41 -12.65
N LEU A 301 8.28 15.20 -12.10
CA LEU A 301 7.34 14.13 -12.37
C LEU A 301 6.19 14.17 -11.34
N PRO A 302 4.93 13.99 -11.74
CA PRO A 302 3.79 13.92 -10.82
C PRO A 302 3.70 12.51 -10.18
N LEU A 303 4.81 12.04 -9.62
CA LEU A 303 4.99 10.72 -9.03
C LEU A 303 5.62 10.86 -7.65
N ASP A 304 5.47 9.82 -6.82
CA ASP A 304 6.36 9.69 -5.68
C ASP A 304 7.81 9.52 -6.17
N PRO A 305 8.83 10.00 -5.41
CA PRO A 305 10.21 10.01 -5.87
C PRO A 305 10.76 8.62 -6.24
N ALA A 306 10.28 7.56 -5.58
CA ALA A 306 10.77 6.20 -5.79
C ALA A 306 10.20 5.61 -7.09
N THR A 307 8.88 5.72 -7.33
CA THR A 307 8.23 5.38 -8.61
C THR A 307 8.79 6.24 -9.76
N GLY A 308 9.14 7.51 -9.51
CA GLY A 308 9.83 8.35 -10.48
C GLY A 308 11.21 7.80 -10.87
N ARG A 309 12.00 7.33 -9.88
CA ARG A 309 13.31 6.70 -10.13
C ARG A 309 13.15 5.42 -10.94
N MET A 310 12.16 4.59 -10.62
CA MET A 310 11.80 3.40 -11.39
C MET A 310 11.48 3.73 -12.85
N LEU A 311 10.70 4.78 -13.10
CA LEU A 311 10.35 5.19 -14.45
C LEU A 311 11.59 5.60 -15.26
N ILE A 312 12.52 6.34 -14.65
CA ILE A 312 13.79 6.71 -15.29
C ILE A 312 14.66 5.46 -15.50
N MET A 313 14.68 4.52 -14.55
CA MET A 313 15.37 3.25 -14.72
C MET A 313 14.81 2.43 -15.89
N GLY A 314 13.50 2.47 -16.12
CA GLY A 314 12.86 1.88 -17.31
C GLY A 314 13.36 2.47 -18.64
N VAL A 315 13.73 3.76 -18.65
CA VAL A 315 14.38 4.41 -19.81
C VAL A 315 15.80 3.88 -20.00
N VAL A 316 16.58 3.76 -18.91
CA VAL A 316 17.98 3.30 -18.94
C VAL A 316 18.07 1.83 -19.37
N THR A 317 17.22 0.99 -18.81
CA THR A 317 17.13 -0.45 -19.11
C THR A 317 16.36 -0.75 -20.39
N GLN A 318 15.85 0.27 -21.08
CA GLN A 318 15.14 0.16 -22.37
C GLN A 318 13.91 -0.77 -22.32
N CYS A 319 13.22 -0.85 -21.18
CA CYS A 319 11.94 -1.55 -21.03
C CYS A 319 10.83 -0.57 -20.62
N LEU A 320 10.78 0.61 -21.24
CA LEU A 320 9.96 1.73 -20.77
C LEU A 320 8.45 1.46 -20.85
N ASP A 321 7.92 0.88 -21.93
CA ASP A 321 6.46 0.74 -22.10
C ASP A 321 5.74 0.00 -20.94
N PRO A 322 6.20 -1.19 -20.49
CA PRO A 322 5.60 -1.85 -19.33
C PRO A 322 5.84 -1.08 -18.03
N VAL A 323 7.04 -0.51 -17.83
CA VAL A 323 7.37 0.27 -16.62
C VAL A 323 6.54 1.56 -16.54
N LEU A 324 6.25 2.20 -17.67
CA LEU A 324 5.37 3.36 -17.78
C LEU A 324 3.93 3.00 -17.38
N THR A 325 3.46 1.80 -17.77
CA THR A 325 2.15 1.30 -17.31
C THR A 325 2.19 1.04 -15.81
N ALA A 326 3.25 0.40 -15.31
CA ALA A 326 3.40 0.09 -13.90
C ALA A 326 3.40 1.37 -13.04
N ALA A 327 4.15 2.40 -13.44
CA ALA A 327 4.16 3.69 -12.76
C ALA A 327 2.75 4.31 -12.71
N ALA A 328 2.01 4.31 -13.83
CA ALA A 328 0.63 4.79 -13.86
C ALA A 328 -0.31 3.99 -12.95
N CYS A 329 -0.13 2.67 -12.86
CA CYS A 329 -0.90 1.81 -11.97
C CYS A 329 -0.55 2.07 -10.49
N MET A 330 0.73 2.23 -10.16
CA MET A 330 1.19 2.53 -8.81
C MET A 330 0.71 3.91 -8.32
N SER A 331 0.52 4.87 -9.23
CA SER A 331 -0.01 6.21 -8.90
C SER A 331 -1.53 6.34 -8.98
N SER A 332 -2.25 5.28 -9.33
CA SER A 332 -3.71 5.26 -9.37
C SER A 332 -4.30 4.12 -8.54
N ARG A 333 -5.63 4.02 -8.53
CA ARG A 333 -6.31 2.89 -7.87
C ARG A 333 -6.22 1.66 -8.77
N ASP A 334 -6.15 0.49 -8.13
CA ASP A 334 -6.22 -0.80 -8.81
C ASP A 334 -7.49 -0.86 -9.70
N PRO A 335 -7.37 -1.17 -11.01
CA PRO A 335 -8.52 -1.26 -11.90
C PRO A 335 -9.37 -2.51 -11.64
N PHE A 336 -8.85 -3.54 -10.96
CA PHE A 336 -9.66 -4.71 -10.59
C PHE A 336 -10.69 -4.33 -9.53
N ILE A 337 -11.95 -4.63 -9.84
CA ILE A 337 -13.08 -4.43 -8.93
C ILE A 337 -13.54 -5.77 -8.37
N THR A 338 -14.17 -5.73 -7.20
CA THR A 338 -14.77 -6.92 -6.60
C THR A 338 -16.24 -6.63 -6.33
N PRO A 339 -17.14 -6.96 -7.28
CA PRO A 339 -18.57 -6.80 -7.08
C PRO A 339 -19.07 -7.55 -5.85
N THR A 340 -20.17 -7.07 -5.28
CA THR A 340 -20.75 -7.65 -4.06
C THR A 340 -21.13 -9.11 -4.30
N GLY A 341 -20.59 -10.02 -3.50
CA GLY A 341 -20.85 -11.46 -3.61
C GLY A 341 -19.99 -12.22 -4.62
N MET A 342 -19.22 -11.54 -5.49
CA MET A 342 -18.42 -12.17 -6.56
C MET A 342 -16.91 -12.18 -6.28
N ARG A 343 -16.53 -12.34 -5.01
CA ARG A 343 -15.13 -12.23 -4.58
C ARG A 343 -14.23 -13.31 -5.20
N ASP A 344 -14.70 -14.55 -5.19
CA ASP A 344 -13.90 -15.68 -5.67
C ASP A 344 -13.82 -15.67 -7.21
N GLU A 345 -14.89 -15.28 -7.90
CA GLU A 345 -14.89 -15.03 -9.36
C GLU A 345 -13.91 -13.94 -9.75
N ALA A 346 -13.97 -12.77 -9.12
CA ALA A 346 -13.08 -11.65 -9.42
C ALA A 346 -11.62 -12.01 -9.17
N GLN A 347 -11.34 -12.74 -8.08
CA GLN A 347 -9.98 -13.18 -7.78
C GLN A 347 -9.47 -14.23 -8.78
N ARG A 348 -10.33 -15.16 -9.24
CA ARG A 348 -9.98 -16.09 -10.32
C ARG A 348 -9.68 -15.36 -11.62
N ALA A 349 -10.50 -14.36 -11.98
CA ALA A 349 -10.27 -13.54 -13.16
C ALA A 349 -8.93 -12.79 -13.09
N ARG A 350 -8.60 -12.20 -11.94
CA ARG A 350 -7.30 -11.54 -11.73
C ARG A 350 -6.13 -12.52 -11.88
N ARG A 351 -6.21 -13.72 -11.28
CA ARG A 351 -5.15 -14.74 -11.37
C ARG A 351 -4.91 -15.26 -12.79
N ARG A 352 -5.93 -15.24 -13.66
CA ARG A 352 -5.77 -15.61 -15.07
C ARG A 352 -4.71 -14.76 -15.77
N PHE A 353 -4.57 -13.49 -15.38
CA PHE A 353 -3.56 -12.61 -15.95
C PHE A 353 -2.17 -12.91 -15.37
N CYS A 354 -2.04 -13.09 -14.06
CA CYS A 354 -0.79 -13.53 -13.43
C CYS A 354 -1.07 -14.13 -12.05
N GLU A 355 -0.44 -15.25 -11.72
CA GLU A 355 -0.63 -15.94 -10.44
C GLU A 355 0.35 -15.46 -9.35
N THR A 356 1.49 -14.88 -9.73
CA THR A 356 2.63 -14.59 -8.84
C THR A 356 2.91 -13.09 -8.67
N SER A 357 2.28 -12.23 -9.47
CA SER A 357 2.54 -10.79 -9.47
C SER A 357 1.28 -9.95 -9.69
N ASP A 358 0.92 -9.15 -8.69
CA ASP A 358 -0.20 -8.22 -8.74
C ASP A 358 0.02 -7.13 -9.81
N HIS A 359 1.26 -6.65 -9.93
CA HIS A 359 1.63 -5.67 -10.95
C HIS A 359 1.48 -6.27 -12.36
N HIS A 360 2.00 -7.47 -12.61
CA HIS A 360 1.87 -8.13 -13.93
C HIS A 360 0.43 -8.49 -14.26
N ALA A 361 -0.39 -8.85 -13.27
CA ALA A 361 -1.82 -9.07 -13.50
C ALA A 361 -2.50 -7.81 -14.07
N VAL A 362 -2.19 -6.63 -13.52
CA VAL A 362 -2.71 -5.35 -14.01
C VAL A 362 -2.10 -4.97 -15.37
N LEU A 363 -0.78 -5.15 -15.53
CA LEU A 363 -0.08 -4.85 -16.79
C LEU A 363 -0.66 -5.64 -17.97
N ARG A 364 -0.82 -6.96 -17.81
CA ARG A 364 -1.38 -7.85 -18.84
C ARG A 364 -2.85 -7.54 -19.11
N ALA A 365 -3.65 -7.35 -18.07
CA ALA A 365 -5.06 -6.96 -18.23
C ALA A 365 -5.22 -5.64 -18.99
N TYR A 366 -4.39 -4.65 -18.69
CA TYR A 366 -4.39 -3.37 -19.39
C TYR A 366 -3.93 -3.50 -20.85
N ALA A 367 -2.90 -4.30 -21.12
CA ALA A 367 -2.41 -4.56 -22.47
C ALA A 367 -3.47 -5.26 -23.34
N GLU A 368 -4.12 -6.30 -22.82
CA GLU A 368 -5.23 -6.99 -23.50
C GLU A 368 -6.40 -6.04 -23.77
N TRP A 369 -6.81 -5.24 -22.77
CA TRP A 369 -7.87 -4.25 -22.96
C TRP A 369 -7.55 -3.23 -24.05
N ARG A 370 -6.29 -2.75 -24.12
CA ARG A 370 -5.84 -1.83 -25.17
C ARG A 370 -5.89 -2.48 -26.55
N ALA A 371 -5.49 -3.75 -26.67
CA ALA A 371 -5.56 -4.50 -27.92
C ALA A 371 -7.01 -4.63 -28.40
N VAL A 372 -7.92 -5.08 -27.53
CA VAL A 372 -9.37 -5.17 -27.85
C VAL A 372 -9.93 -3.80 -28.25
N ASN A 373 -9.54 -2.73 -27.55
CA ASN A 373 -9.99 -1.37 -27.89
C ASN A 373 -9.46 -0.90 -29.26
N ALA A 374 -8.25 -1.28 -29.64
CA ALA A 374 -7.65 -0.93 -30.92
C ALA A 374 -8.25 -1.74 -32.09
N GLU A 375 -8.53 -3.02 -31.88
CA GLU A 375 -8.98 -3.96 -32.92
C GLU A 375 -10.50 -3.98 -33.08
N GLU A 376 -11.25 -4.01 -31.97
CA GLU A 376 -12.71 -4.19 -31.95
C GLU A 376 -13.49 -2.94 -31.52
N GLY A 377 -12.78 -1.89 -31.08
CA GLY A 377 -13.36 -0.62 -30.67
C GLY A 377 -13.85 -0.57 -29.21
N PHE A 378 -14.15 0.66 -28.76
CA PHE A 378 -14.38 0.97 -27.35
C PHE A 378 -15.54 0.21 -26.70
N ASN A 379 -16.64 -0.02 -27.43
CA ASN A 379 -17.80 -0.75 -26.88
C ASN A 379 -17.47 -2.21 -26.56
N ARG A 380 -16.69 -2.87 -27.42
CA ARG A 380 -16.24 -4.26 -27.21
C ARG A 380 -15.23 -4.32 -26.07
N ALA A 381 -14.32 -3.36 -25.99
CA ALA A 381 -13.39 -3.23 -24.87
C ALA A 381 -14.09 -2.99 -23.52
N CYS A 382 -15.20 -2.25 -23.51
CA CYS A 382 -16.03 -2.09 -22.30
C CYS A 382 -16.70 -3.41 -21.88
N GLY A 383 -17.21 -4.19 -22.84
CA GLY A 383 -17.73 -5.54 -22.57
C GLY A 383 -16.65 -6.45 -21.97
N TRP A 384 -15.49 -6.50 -22.63
CA TRP A 384 -14.34 -7.28 -22.16
C TRP A 384 -13.88 -6.87 -20.75
N ALA A 385 -13.85 -5.57 -20.45
CA ALA A 385 -13.48 -5.09 -19.12
C ALA A 385 -14.47 -5.57 -18.04
N ARG A 386 -15.79 -5.52 -18.33
CA ARG A 386 -16.82 -6.03 -17.40
C ARG A 386 -16.67 -7.53 -17.16
N ASP A 387 -16.45 -8.30 -18.23
CA ASP A 387 -16.28 -9.77 -18.14
C ASP A 387 -15.06 -10.18 -17.29
N ASN A 388 -14.05 -9.30 -17.22
CA ASN A 388 -12.82 -9.53 -16.45
C ASN A 388 -12.77 -8.77 -15.12
N PHE A 389 -13.90 -8.23 -14.64
CA PHE A 389 -13.98 -7.49 -13.37
C PHE A 389 -13.05 -6.27 -13.31
N LEU A 390 -12.97 -5.50 -14.39
CA LEU A 390 -12.16 -4.29 -14.48
C LEU A 390 -13.03 -3.03 -14.56
N SER A 391 -12.60 -1.99 -13.84
CA SER A 391 -13.18 -0.67 -13.91
C SER A 391 -12.76 0.03 -15.22
N ILE A 392 -13.74 0.29 -16.10
CA ILE A 392 -13.52 1.06 -17.33
C ILE A 392 -12.93 2.44 -17.01
N GLN A 393 -13.43 3.10 -15.97
CA GLN A 393 -12.88 4.38 -15.52
C GLN A 393 -11.43 4.24 -15.04
N GLY A 394 -11.12 3.18 -14.29
CA GLY A 394 -9.75 2.88 -13.84
C GLY A 394 -8.78 2.71 -15.01
N LEU A 395 -9.17 1.93 -16.03
CA LEU A 395 -8.39 1.72 -17.25
C LEU A 395 -8.19 3.02 -18.07
N GLN A 396 -9.22 3.86 -18.13
CA GLN A 396 -9.12 5.19 -18.76
C GLN A 396 -8.19 6.13 -17.96
N THR A 397 -8.26 6.12 -16.63
CA THR A 397 -7.34 6.87 -15.76
C THR A 397 -5.90 6.43 -15.97
N ILE A 398 -5.63 5.12 -16.01
CA ILE A 398 -4.30 4.58 -16.32
C ILE A 398 -3.82 5.08 -17.70
N THR A 399 -4.69 5.06 -18.71
CA THR A 399 -4.36 5.55 -20.07
C THR A 399 -4.01 7.04 -20.07
N SER A 400 -4.77 7.85 -19.33
CA SER A 400 -4.52 9.29 -19.19
C SER A 400 -3.18 9.56 -18.49
N LEU A 401 -2.93 8.88 -17.36
CA LEU A 401 -1.68 9.00 -16.60
C LEU A 401 -0.47 8.55 -17.43
N ARG A 402 -0.56 7.43 -18.15
CA ARG A 402 0.49 6.99 -19.08
C ARG A 402 0.84 8.07 -20.10
N SER A 403 -0.18 8.70 -20.68
CA SER A 403 0.00 9.78 -21.66
C SER A 403 0.67 11.01 -21.03
N GLN A 404 0.25 11.40 -19.82
CA GLN A 404 0.85 12.52 -19.08
C GLN A 404 2.33 12.25 -18.74
N LEU A 405 2.63 11.07 -18.18
CA LEU A 405 3.99 10.66 -17.85
C LEU A 405 4.88 10.59 -19.10
N LEU A 406 4.39 10.03 -20.21
CA LEU A 406 5.12 10.01 -21.46
C LEU A 406 5.43 11.43 -21.97
N ASN A 407 4.46 12.34 -21.89
CA ASN A 407 4.68 13.74 -22.26
C ASN A 407 5.76 14.40 -21.39
N GLU A 408 5.79 14.11 -20.09
CA GLU A 408 6.83 14.61 -19.19
C GLU A 408 8.21 14.02 -19.51
N LEU A 409 8.29 12.73 -19.85
CA LEU A 409 9.54 12.10 -20.30
C LEU A 409 10.05 12.70 -21.63
N VAL A 410 9.16 13.07 -22.54
CA VAL A 410 9.52 13.77 -23.77
C VAL A 410 9.97 15.20 -23.48
N ARG A 411 9.26 15.92 -22.58
CA ARG A 411 9.58 17.30 -22.18
C ARG A 411 10.96 17.39 -21.51
N THR A 412 11.27 16.45 -20.63
CA THR A 412 12.59 16.34 -19.97
C THR A 412 13.69 15.86 -20.92
N GLY A 413 13.31 15.30 -22.08
CA GLY A 413 14.23 14.80 -23.10
C GLY A 413 14.72 13.37 -22.86
N LEU A 414 14.16 12.67 -21.87
CA LEU A 414 14.46 11.26 -21.60
C LEU A 414 13.95 10.33 -22.71
N VAL A 415 12.86 10.69 -23.37
CA VAL A 415 12.30 10.02 -24.55
C VAL A 415 12.42 10.92 -25.77
N HIS A 416 12.91 10.39 -26.89
CA HIS A 416 13.05 11.16 -28.11
C HIS A 416 11.72 11.23 -28.87
N ALA A 417 11.43 12.36 -29.53
CA ALA A 417 10.19 12.50 -30.30
C ALA A 417 10.07 11.48 -31.46
N GLY A 418 11.21 10.99 -31.96
CA GLY A 418 11.27 9.93 -32.99
C GLY A 418 10.85 8.55 -32.48
N ASP A 419 10.88 8.32 -31.16
CA ASP A 419 10.40 7.08 -30.52
C ASP A 419 8.85 7.03 -30.43
N LEU A 420 8.16 8.11 -30.81
CA LEU A 420 6.71 8.22 -30.75
C LEU A 420 6.07 7.89 -32.10
N GLY A 421 4.98 7.14 -32.07
CA GLY A 421 4.16 6.82 -33.24
C GLY A 421 3.50 8.05 -33.87
N TYR A 422 3.04 7.90 -35.10
CA TYR A 422 2.31 8.94 -35.84
C TYR A 422 0.82 8.94 -35.43
N GLY A 423 0.27 10.10 -35.07
CA GLY A 423 -1.15 10.23 -34.77
C GLY A 423 -1.47 11.30 -33.73
N ALA A 424 -2.77 11.51 -33.48
CA ALA A 424 -3.26 12.46 -32.48
C ALA A 424 -2.93 12.02 -31.04
N LYS A 425 -2.83 10.71 -30.79
CA LYS A 425 -2.34 10.13 -29.54
C LYS A 425 -0.94 9.60 -29.77
N LYS A 426 0.06 10.28 -29.20
CA LYS A 426 1.46 9.86 -29.27
C LYS A 426 1.69 8.72 -28.29
N GLU A 427 1.88 7.53 -28.83
CA GLU A 427 2.29 6.35 -28.06
C GLU A 427 3.73 5.99 -28.40
N LEU A 428 4.41 5.23 -27.53
CA LEU A 428 5.73 4.70 -27.84
C LEU A 428 5.64 3.67 -28.96
N LYS A 429 6.57 3.72 -29.91
CA LYS A 429 6.70 2.67 -30.92
C LYS A 429 7.25 1.39 -30.30
N ALA A 430 6.94 0.25 -30.94
CA ALA A 430 7.52 -1.04 -30.58
C ALA A 430 9.05 -1.08 -30.83
N ASP A 431 9.53 -0.39 -31.85
CA ASP A 431 10.95 -0.29 -32.22
C ASP A 431 11.66 0.93 -31.60
N ALA A 432 11.01 1.63 -30.66
CA ALA A 432 11.63 2.74 -29.93
C ALA A 432 12.88 2.28 -29.18
N VAL A 433 13.92 3.12 -29.14
CA VAL A 433 15.20 2.77 -28.48
C VAL A 433 14.98 2.46 -27.00
N VAL A 434 14.06 3.18 -26.37
CA VAL A 434 13.67 3.00 -24.95
C VAL A 434 12.80 1.77 -24.69
N ASN A 435 12.46 1.00 -25.72
CA ASN A 435 11.60 -0.20 -25.63
C ASN A 435 12.26 -1.49 -26.14
N ARG A 436 13.58 -1.48 -26.43
CA ARG A 436 14.30 -2.65 -26.93
C ARG A 436 14.04 -3.93 -26.11
N HIS A 437 13.95 -3.79 -24.79
CA HIS A 437 13.75 -4.89 -23.84
C HIS A 437 12.34 -4.93 -23.23
N ALA A 438 11.37 -4.23 -23.83
CA ALA A 438 9.99 -4.15 -23.30
C ALA A 438 9.27 -5.51 -23.20
N GLY A 439 9.66 -6.50 -24.01
CA GLY A 439 9.12 -7.86 -23.94
C GLY A 439 9.73 -8.74 -22.85
N ASN A 440 10.77 -8.27 -22.14
CA ASN A 440 11.44 -9.02 -21.09
C ASN A 440 10.75 -8.77 -19.75
N GLU A 441 9.81 -9.64 -19.38
CA GLU A 441 9.07 -9.51 -18.12
C GLU A 441 9.98 -9.68 -16.89
N ALA A 442 11.02 -10.53 -16.97
CA ALA A 442 11.98 -10.71 -15.89
C ALA A 442 12.76 -9.42 -15.61
N LEU A 443 13.21 -8.71 -16.66
CA LEU A 443 13.81 -7.39 -16.52
C LEU A 443 12.80 -6.36 -15.99
N THR A 444 11.56 -6.39 -16.49
CA THR A 444 10.50 -5.49 -16.02
C THR A 444 10.31 -5.63 -14.51
N THR A 445 10.15 -6.86 -14.00
CA THR A 445 10.04 -7.16 -12.56
C THR A 445 11.22 -6.61 -11.78
N ALA A 446 12.44 -6.82 -12.28
CA ALA A 446 13.66 -6.31 -11.66
C ALA A 446 13.66 -4.77 -11.59
N VAL A 447 13.24 -4.10 -12.67
CA VAL A 447 13.14 -2.63 -12.67
C VAL A 447 12.09 -2.15 -11.66
N LEU A 448 10.97 -2.86 -11.48
CA LEU A 448 9.96 -2.48 -10.48
C LEU A 448 10.54 -2.43 -9.06
N THR A 449 11.49 -3.31 -8.71
CA THR A 449 12.11 -3.29 -7.37
C THR A 449 12.89 -2.00 -7.10
N THR A 450 13.38 -1.32 -8.14
CA THR A 450 14.07 -0.03 -8.00
C THR A 450 13.16 1.12 -7.58
N GLY A 451 11.84 0.95 -7.76
CA GLY A 451 10.82 1.88 -7.30
C GLY A 451 10.44 1.72 -5.84
N VAL A 452 10.82 0.60 -5.23
CA VAL A 452 10.54 0.30 -3.82
C VAL A 452 11.73 -0.46 -3.19
N PRO A 453 12.95 0.10 -3.22
CA PRO A 453 14.18 -0.65 -2.95
C PRO A 453 14.20 -1.32 -1.56
N GLY A 454 13.62 -0.68 -0.54
CA GLY A 454 13.54 -1.23 0.82
C GLY A 454 12.33 -2.14 1.09
N ASN A 455 11.36 -2.23 0.17
CA ASN A 455 10.13 -2.98 0.39
C ASN A 455 10.25 -4.40 -0.18
N LEU A 456 11.10 -5.17 0.47
CA LEU A 456 11.36 -6.56 0.12
C LEU A 456 10.91 -7.48 1.26
N ALA A 457 10.38 -8.63 0.89
CA ALA A 457 9.89 -9.63 1.82
C ALA A 457 10.38 -11.02 1.40
N SER A 458 10.77 -11.81 2.40
CA SER A 458 11.10 -13.22 2.26
C SER A 458 9.99 -14.08 2.86
N ARG A 459 9.68 -15.20 2.21
CA ARG A 459 8.75 -16.20 2.71
C ARG A 459 9.43 -17.05 3.78
N ARG A 460 8.78 -17.24 4.93
CA ARG A 460 9.28 -18.18 5.94
C ARG A 460 9.12 -19.64 5.47
N ARG A 461 9.91 -20.54 6.05
CA ARG A 461 9.82 -21.99 5.79
C ARG A 461 8.39 -22.53 5.97
N GLN A 462 8.10 -23.68 5.35
CA GLN A 462 6.76 -24.25 5.25
C GLN A 462 6.00 -24.43 6.58
N SER A 463 6.69 -24.54 7.72
CA SER A 463 6.05 -24.59 9.05
C SER A 463 5.27 -23.31 9.41
N HIS A 464 5.59 -22.18 8.76
CA HIS A 464 4.91 -20.89 8.91
C HIS A 464 4.35 -20.42 7.56
N PHE A 465 3.61 -21.30 6.86
CA PHE A 465 3.02 -20.99 5.57
C PHE A 465 2.17 -19.69 5.63
N GLY A 466 2.39 -18.80 4.65
CA GLY A 466 1.69 -17.53 4.55
C GLY A 466 2.31 -16.39 5.38
N VAL A 467 3.35 -16.66 6.17
CA VAL A 467 4.11 -15.64 6.91
C VAL A 467 5.32 -15.19 6.09
N MET A 468 5.41 -13.88 5.93
CA MET A 468 6.49 -13.15 5.28
C MET A 468 7.30 -12.39 6.33
N ARG A 469 8.58 -12.18 6.04
CA ARG A 469 9.51 -11.37 6.84
C ARG A 469 10.08 -10.25 5.99
N THR A 470 10.03 -9.03 6.49
CA THR A 470 10.66 -7.84 5.90
C THR A 470 11.82 -7.37 6.77
N ARG A 471 12.50 -6.29 6.36
CA ARG A 471 13.52 -5.62 7.17
C ARG A 471 12.97 -5.09 8.51
N LEU A 472 11.74 -4.57 8.47
CA LEU A 472 11.13 -3.82 9.57
C LEU A 472 10.15 -4.68 10.38
N GLU A 473 9.58 -5.72 9.78
CA GLU A 473 8.55 -6.57 10.39
C GLU A 473 8.87 -8.06 10.23
N ALA A 474 8.92 -8.77 11.35
CA ALA A 474 9.24 -10.20 11.37
C ALA A 474 8.07 -11.08 10.90
N THR A 475 6.84 -10.59 11.07
CA THR A 475 5.59 -11.32 10.79
C THR A 475 4.61 -10.45 10.01
N ALA A 476 4.61 -10.60 8.69
CA ALA A 476 3.63 -10.01 7.79
C ALA A 476 2.91 -11.10 6.99
N GLY A 477 1.68 -10.85 6.54
CA GLY A 477 0.97 -11.73 5.61
C GLY A 477 0.81 -11.09 4.24
N LEU A 478 0.71 -11.87 3.17
CA LEU A 478 0.19 -11.33 1.91
C LEU A 478 -1.27 -10.93 2.08
N HIS A 479 -1.64 -9.75 1.58
CA HIS A 479 -3.03 -9.30 1.64
C HIS A 479 -3.94 -10.26 0.85
N PRO A 480 -5.15 -10.60 1.33
CA PRO A 480 -6.04 -11.54 0.64
C PRO A 480 -6.47 -11.13 -0.77
N ALA A 481 -6.31 -9.87 -1.15
CA ALA A 481 -6.58 -9.40 -2.51
C ALA A 481 -5.44 -9.71 -3.50
N SER A 482 -4.25 -10.06 -3.01
CA SER A 482 -3.10 -10.39 -3.85
C SER A 482 -3.34 -11.70 -4.60
N VAL A 483 -2.87 -11.78 -5.85
CA VAL A 483 -2.91 -13.02 -6.65
C VAL A 483 -2.09 -14.14 -6.01
N SER A 484 -1.00 -13.78 -5.33
CA SER A 484 -0.06 -14.69 -4.66
C SER A 484 -0.55 -15.17 -3.29
N PHE A 485 -1.68 -14.66 -2.79
CA PHE A 485 -2.24 -15.09 -1.52
C PHE A 485 -2.80 -16.51 -1.61
N HIS A 486 -2.38 -17.39 -0.71
CA HIS A 486 -2.88 -18.76 -0.64
C HIS A 486 -3.39 -19.04 0.78
N ARG A 487 -4.60 -19.60 0.89
CA ARG A 487 -5.20 -19.95 2.20
C ARG A 487 -4.52 -21.15 2.85
N SER A 488 -3.93 -22.02 2.04
CA SER A 488 -3.30 -23.27 2.49
C SER A 488 -2.16 -23.60 1.54
N PRO A 489 -1.12 -24.31 2.03
CA PRO A 489 -0.02 -24.72 1.18
C PRO A 489 -0.52 -25.64 0.05
N PRO A 490 -0.03 -25.46 -1.18
CA PRO A 490 -0.28 -26.38 -2.28
C PRO A 490 0.18 -27.80 -1.90
N ARG A 491 -0.55 -28.80 -2.38
CA ARG A 491 -0.19 -30.21 -2.23
C ARG A 491 0.75 -30.63 -3.36
N GLY A 492 1.69 -31.54 -3.08
CA GLY A 492 2.68 -32.03 -4.05
C GLY A 492 3.93 -31.15 -4.11
N ARG A 493 5.04 -31.73 -4.60
CA ARG A 493 6.33 -31.04 -4.71
C ARG A 493 6.30 -29.98 -5.81
N TYR A 494 5.56 -30.20 -6.90
CA TYR A 494 5.42 -29.22 -7.97
C TYR A 494 4.72 -27.96 -7.49
N GLY A 495 3.56 -28.09 -6.84
CA GLY A 495 2.82 -26.94 -6.31
C GLY A 495 3.63 -26.19 -5.25
N GLN A 496 4.40 -26.91 -4.41
CA GLN A 496 5.30 -26.28 -3.44
C GLN A 496 6.47 -25.53 -4.10
N ALA A 497 7.05 -26.07 -5.18
CA ALA A 497 8.13 -25.44 -5.92
C ALA A 497 7.69 -24.20 -6.70
N GLN A 498 6.39 -24.06 -7.01
CA GLN A 498 5.85 -22.86 -7.65
C GLN A 498 5.72 -21.66 -6.70
N LEU A 499 5.79 -21.87 -5.38
CA LEU A 499 5.63 -20.79 -4.43
C LEU A 499 6.85 -19.88 -4.45
N PRO A 500 6.70 -18.58 -4.77
CA PRO A 500 7.81 -17.66 -4.73
C PRO A 500 8.34 -17.49 -3.31
N ASP A 501 9.65 -17.30 -3.21
CA ASP A 501 10.34 -17.10 -1.94
C ASP A 501 10.54 -15.64 -1.58
N TRP A 502 10.64 -14.78 -2.60
CA TRP A 502 10.86 -13.36 -2.43
C TRP A 502 9.77 -12.56 -3.11
N PHE A 503 9.40 -11.47 -2.46
CA PHE A 503 8.41 -10.54 -2.96
C PHE A 503 8.92 -9.11 -2.80
N MET A 504 8.70 -8.29 -3.82
CA MET A 504 8.59 -6.85 -3.61
C MET A 504 7.14 -6.50 -3.27
N TYR A 505 6.94 -5.46 -2.47
CA TYR A 505 5.61 -4.95 -2.13
C TYR A 505 5.56 -3.43 -2.23
N LYS A 506 4.40 -2.87 -2.57
CA LYS A 506 4.23 -1.41 -2.65
C LYS A 506 4.03 -0.78 -1.27
N GLU A 507 3.11 -1.35 -0.49
CA GLU A 507 2.75 -0.81 0.82
C GLU A 507 2.64 -1.92 1.88
N MET A 508 3.06 -1.58 3.10
CA MET A 508 2.84 -2.39 4.29
C MET A 508 1.72 -1.73 5.11
N VAL A 509 0.70 -2.51 5.44
CA VAL A 509 -0.51 -2.00 6.10
C VAL A 509 -0.87 -2.83 7.33
N LEU A 510 -0.90 -2.20 8.50
CA LEU A 510 -1.46 -2.76 9.72
C LEU A 510 -2.98 -2.56 9.74
N SER A 511 -3.75 -3.65 9.79
CA SER A 511 -5.20 -3.60 9.97
C SER A 511 -5.66 -4.53 11.10
N SER A 512 -6.02 -5.78 10.78
CA SER A 512 -6.17 -6.86 11.77
C SER A 512 -4.83 -7.50 12.13
N GLN A 513 -3.91 -7.51 11.18
CA GLN A 513 -2.51 -7.88 11.28
C GLN A 513 -1.73 -7.08 10.22
N VAL A 514 -0.40 -7.21 10.21
CA VAL A 514 0.45 -6.60 9.19
C VAL A 514 0.25 -7.33 7.86
N PHE A 515 -0.16 -6.60 6.83
CA PHE A 515 -0.31 -7.12 5.47
C PHE A 515 0.59 -6.39 4.48
N LEU A 516 1.15 -7.15 3.54
CA LEU A 516 1.81 -6.62 2.35
C LEU A 516 0.79 -6.54 1.22
N ARG A 517 0.73 -5.40 0.53
CA ARG A 517 -0.18 -5.17 -0.61
C ARG A 517 0.59 -4.83 -1.87
N ASP A 518 -0.07 -5.09 -3.00
CA ASP A 518 0.48 -4.99 -4.36
C ASP A 518 1.83 -5.70 -4.42
N CYS A 519 1.79 -7.04 -4.36
CA CYS A 519 2.98 -7.87 -4.23
C CYS A 519 3.38 -8.48 -5.57
N SER A 520 4.66 -8.50 -5.85
CA SER A 520 5.23 -9.21 -7.01
C SER A 520 6.34 -10.15 -6.58
N ALA A 521 6.22 -11.40 -6.98
CA ALA A 521 7.31 -12.36 -6.88
C ALA A 521 8.56 -11.81 -7.57
N VAL A 522 9.70 -11.93 -6.90
CA VAL A 522 11.01 -11.56 -7.46
C VAL A 522 11.93 -12.77 -7.36
N THR A 523 12.78 -12.97 -8.36
CA THR A 523 13.79 -14.03 -8.32
C THR A 523 15.02 -13.55 -7.53
N PRO A 524 15.82 -14.48 -6.99
CA PRO A 524 17.11 -14.18 -6.37
C PRO A 524 18.01 -13.29 -7.22
N GLU A 525 18.07 -13.54 -8.53
CA GLU A 525 18.92 -12.82 -9.47
C GLU A 525 18.42 -11.39 -9.72
N GLN A 526 17.10 -11.21 -9.81
CA GLN A 526 16.48 -9.88 -9.89
C GLN A 526 16.77 -9.07 -8.62
N LEU A 527 16.62 -9.72 -7.45
CA LEU A 527 16.90 -9.11 -6.16
C LEU A 527 18.38 -8.74 -6.01
N ALA A 528 19.29 -9.62 -6.42
CA ALA A 528 20.72 -9.38 -6.35
C ALA A 528 21.17 -8.19 -7.22
N LEU A 529 20.60 -8.05 -8.41
CA LEU A 529 20.95 -6.97 -9.35
C LEU A 529 20.22 -5.64 -9.06
N PHE A 530 18.94 -5.67 -8.69
CA PHE A 530 18.10 -4.46 -8.60
C PHE A 530 17.43 -4.24 -7.24
N GLY A 531 17.46 -5.22 -6.35
CA GLY A 531 16.88 -5.13 -5.01
C GLY A 531 17.76 -4.31 -4.06
N GLY A 532 17.13 -3.67 -3.08
CA GLY A 532 17.82 -2.83 -2.09
C GLY A 532 18.48 -1.58 -2.67
N SER A 533 19.03 -0.77 -1.78
CA SER A 533 19.76 0.46 -2.13
C SER A 533 21.26 0.20 -2.31
N LYS A 534 21.85 -0.72 -1.55
CA LYS A 534 23.30 -1.00 -1.57
C LYS A 534 23.59 -2.50 -1.49
N MET A 535 24.58 -2.95 -2.26
CA MET A 535 25.20 -4.26 -2.10
C MET A 535 26.65 -4.07 -1.63
N THR A 536 27.06 -4.83 -0.62
CA THR A 536 28.42 -4.82 -0.08
C THR A 536 29.02 -6.20 -0.26
N ASP A 537 30.15 -6.29 -0.96
CA ASP A 537 30.94 -7.52 -1.01
C ASP A 537 31.70 -7.71 0.31
N LEU A 538 31.51 -8.86 0.95
CA LEU A 538 32.07 -9.14 2.26
C LEU A 538 33.59 -9.40 2.20
N THR A 539 34.15 -9.72 1.03
CA THR A 539 35.60 -9.90 0.89
C THR A 539 36.37 -8.57 0.95
N ARG A 540 35.72 -7.47 0.55
CA ARG A 540 36.29 -6.10 0.57
C ARG A 540 36.29 -5.49 1.98
N PHE A 541 35.57 -6.07 2.93
CA PHE A 541 35.63 -5.70 4.35
C PHE A 541 36.60 -6.63 5.09
N LYS A 542 37.79 -6.16 5.44
CA LYS A 542 38.53 -6.71 6.59
C LYS A 542 38.35 -5.75 7.74
N PRO A 543 37.60 -6.07 8.81
CA PRO A 543 37.51 -5.18 9.96
C PRO A 543 38.91 -4.91 10.47
N THR A 544 39.26 -3.64 10.62
CA THR A 544 40.60 -3.26 11.08
C THR A 544 40.72 -3.66 12.55
N ASP A 545 41.90 -4.12 12.97
CA ASP A 545 42.21 -4.52 14.35
C ASP A 545 41.82 -3.46 15.42
N ALA A 546 41.70 -2.19 15.01
CA ALA A 546 41.25 -1.07 15.82
C ALA A 546 39.74 -1.06 16.12
N GLU A 547 38.91 -1.50 15.17
CA GLU A 547 37.44 -1.55 15.29
C GLU A 547 36.99 -2.72 16.18
N ILE A 548 37.72 -3.83 16.13
CA ILE A 548 37.54 -4.99 17.02
C ILE A 548 37.92 -4.61 18.47
N ARG A 549 38.94 -3.76 18.66
CA ARG A 549 39.41 -3.30 19.98
C ARG A 549 38.50 -2.23 20.59
N SER A 550 37.87 -1.36 19.81
CA SER A 550 36.94 -0.35 20.34
C SER A 550 35.66 -1.00 20.88
N GLY A 551 35.14 -2.04 20.20
CA GLY A 551 33.99 -2.83 20.67
C GLY A 551 34.28 -3.66 21.93
N ARG A 552 35.50 -4.17 22.10
CA ARG A 552 35.90 -4.93 23.30
C ARG A 552 36.20 -4.06 24.52
N ARG A 553 36.53 -2.77 24.34
CA ARG A 553 36.83 -1.88 25.47
C ARG A 553 35.58 -1.32 26.16
N ALA A 554 34.44 -1.31 25.46
CA ALA A 554 33.14 -0.94 26.03
C ALA A 554 32.54 -2.02 26.97
N SER A 555 33.02 -3.26 26.93
CA SER A 555 32.47 -4.37 27.74
C SER A 555 33.32 -4.79 28.96
N ARG A 556 34.46 -4.12 29.21
CA ARG A 556 35.34 -4.41 30.37
C ARG A 556 35.83 -3.11 31.02
N GLY A 557 34.95 -2.49 31.79
CA GLY A 557 35.27 -1.28 32.57
C GLY A 557 34.19 -0.96 33.59
N GLY A 558 33.80 -1.94 34.40
CA GLY A 558 33.01 -1.67 35.60
C GLY A 558 33.92 -1.12 36.71
N THR A 559 33.70 0.13 37.12
CA THR A 559 33.90 0.56 38.50
C THR A 559 32.61 1.23 38.95
N THR A 560 32.04 0.61 39.98
CA THR A 560 30.84 0.91 40.74
C THR A 560 30.71 2.37 41.18
N THR A 561 29.55 2.98 40.94
CA THR A 561 28.82 3.80 41.92
C THR A 561 27.35 3.88 41.52
N GLU A 562 26.52 3.66 42.52
CA GLU A 562 25.05 3.55 42.53
C GLU A 562 24.34 4.78 41.95
N LEU A 563 23.19 4.58 41.29
CA LEU A 563 21.89 5.20 41.61
C LEU A 563 20.82 4.90 40.51
N ASP A 564 19.78 4.22 40.97
CA ASP A 564 18.36 4.17 40.59
C ASP A 564 17.91 3.71 39.19
N ASP A 565 17.31 2.51 39.22
CA ASP A 565 16.39 1.91 38.27
C ASP A 565 15.14 2.76 38.03
N ASP A 566 14.82 3.07 36.77
CA ASP A 566 13.50 2.81 36.17
C ASP A 566 13.49 3.23 34.69
N VAL A 567 12.75 2.48 33.87
CA VAL A 567 12.60 2.55 32.39
C VAL A 567 13.59 1.69 31.60
N ALA A 568 13.52 0.37 31.82
CA ALA A 568 13.85 -0.63 30.81
C ALA A 568 12.55 -1.30 30.32
N THR A 569 11.92 -0.73 29.30
CA THR A 569 10.87 -1.41 28.53
C THR A 569 11.43 -1.86 27.19
N ASP A 570 11.82 -3.13 27.19
CA ASP A 570 11.62 -4.13 26.13
C ASP A 570 12.18 -3.85 24.72
N LEU A 571 13.48 -4.11 24.56
CA LEU A 571 14.18 -4.26 23.27
C LEU A 571 14.43 -5.74 22.91
N SER A 572 13.67 -6.68 23.47
CA SER A 572 13.97 -8.12 23.37
C SER A 572 13.50 -8.81 22.08
N ASP A 573 12.79 -8.12 21.18
CA ASP A 573 12.13 -8.75 20.02
C ASP A 573 12.90 -8.67 18.68
N ARG A 574 14.22 -8.39 18.70
CA ARG A 574 15.08 -8.35 17.49
C ARG A 574 16.05 -9.54 17.35
N SER A 575 15.71 -10.70 17.92
CA SER A 575 16.64 -11.84 18.06
C SER A 575 16.77 -12.77 16.84
N GLU A 576 16.04 -12.56 15.74
CA GLU A 576 16.15 -13.45 14.58
C GLU A 576 17.22 -12.97 13.56
N PRO A 577 18.13 -13.85 13.09
CA PRO A 577 19.19 -13.48 12.14
C PRO A 577 18.63 -13.05 10.78
N PRO A 578 19.40 -12.26 10.00
CA PRO A 578 19.01 -11.83 8.66
C PRO A 578 18.75 -13.04 7.74
N PRO A 579 17.74 -12.99 6.85
CA PRO A 579 17.52 -14.06 5.87
C PRO A 579 18.69 -14.18 4.89
N LEU A 580 19.16 -15.41 4.69
CA LEU A 580 20.16 -15.77 3.69
C LEU A 580 19.48 -16.20 2.40
N LEU A 581 19.86 -15.59 1.29
CA LEU A 581 19.61 -15.99 -0.09
C LEU A 581 20.66 -17.04 -0.49
N GLY A 582 20.25 -18.31 -0.42
CA GLY A 582 21.08 -19.45 -0.79
C GLY A 582 21.42 -19.46 -2.29
N ALA A 583 22.46 -20.20 -2.67
CA ALA A 583 22.76 -20.49 -4.08
C ALA A 583 21.63 -21.29 -4.77
N ASP A 584 20.76 -21.92 -3.98
CA ASP A 584 19.51 -22.58 -4.39
C ASP A 584 18.32 -21.60 -4.48
N GLY A 585 18.54 -20.32 -4.19
CA GLY A 585 17.51 -19.27 -4.19
C GLY A 585 16.62 -19.25 -2.96
N LEU A 586 16.78 -20.20 -2.03
CA LEU A 586 15.89 -20.35 -0.89
C LEU A 586 16.29 -19.41 0.27
N PRO A 587 15.31 -18.78 0.95
CA PRO A 587 15.54 -18.02 2.15
C PRO A 587 15.83 -18.99 3.30
N VAL A 588 17.05 -18.93 3.82
CA VAL A 588 17.49 -19.68 4.99
C VAL A 588 17.61 -18.71 6.16
N ILE A 589 16.89 -18.99 7.25
CA ILE A 589 17.25 -18.44 8.56
C ILE A 589 18.34 -19.39 9.07
N PRO A 590 19.59 -18.94 9.32
CA PRO A 590 20.57 -19.78 9.97
C PRO A 590 19.97 -20.33 11.27
N ILE A 591 20.03 -21.65 11.47
CA ILE A 591 19.55 -22.28 12.71
C ILE A 591 20.43 -21.89 13.89
N ASP A 592 21.63 -21.38 13.64
CA ASP A 592 22.54 -20.76 14.59
C ASP A 592 23.28 -19.61 13.86
N VAL A 593 23.69 -18.54 14.56
CA VAL A 593 24.50 -17.38 14.08
C VAL A 593 23.64 -16.19 13.55
N LEU A 594 23.54 -15.01 14.19
CA LEU A 594 24.57 -14.19 14.84
C LEU A 594 24.16 -13.64 16.23
N PRO A 595 24.82 -14.06 17.32
CA PRO A 595 25.13 -13.20 18.47
C PRO A 595 26.41 -12.38 18.19
N PRO A 596 26.68 -11.28 18.92
CA PRO A 596 27.87 -10.42 18.75
C PRO A 596 29.20 -11.08 19.21
N ALA A 597 29.30 -12.40 19.07
CA ALA A 597 30.47 -13.20 19.32
C ALA A 597 30.85 -14.14 18.15
N VAL A 598 30.08 -14.17 17.04
CA VAL A 598 30.39 -15.01 15.87
C VAL A 598 30.94 -14.16 14.73
N VAL A 599 32.17 -13.72 14.92
CA VAL A 599 33.13 -13.48 13.84
C VAL A 599 34.03 -14.72 13.84
N ASP A 600 33.48 -15.86 13.43
CA ASP A 600 34.30 -17.03 13.08
C ASP A 600 34.50 -17.05 11.55
N ASP A 601 35.66 -17.55 11.13
CA ASP A 601 36.26 -17.46 9.79
C ASP A 601 35.35 -17.86 8.60
N ASP A 602 34.21 -18.51 8.83
CA ASP A 602 33.32 -19.01 7.77
C ASP A 602 32.38 -17.97 7.13
N ALA A 603 32.10 -16.84 7.80
CA ALA A 603 31.26 -15.76 7.26
C ALA A 603 31.98 -14.90 6.19
N TRP A 604 33.30 -15.07 6.06
CA TRP A 604 34.19 -14.30 5.17
C TRP A 604 34.62 -15.11 3.94
N LYS A 605 33.82 -16.09 3.52
CA LYS A 605 34.11 -16.87 2.32
C LYS A 605 33.87 -16.03 1.06
N PRO A 606 34.77 -16.08 0.06
CA PRO A 606 34.55 -15.48 -1.25
C PRO A 606 33.19 -15.87 -1.85
N GLY A 607 32.51 -14.94 -2.52
CA GLY A 607 31.20 -15.16 -3.15
C GLY A 607 29.99 -14.81 -2.28
N HIS A 608 30.19 -14.25 -1.08
CA HIS A 608 29.12 -13.73 -0.24
C HIS A 608 29.01 -12.20 -0.33
N GLY A 609 27.79 -11.70 -0.50
CA GLY A 609 27.50 -10.26 -0.51
C GLY A 609 26.32 -9.92 0.40
N LEU A 610 26.20 -8.68 0.83
CA LEU A 610 25.14 -8.22 1.73
C LEU A 610 24.35 -7.08 1.10
N ILE A 611 23.04 -7.27 0.92
CA ILE A 611 22.13 -6.24 0.40
C ILE A 611 21.44 -5.55 1.58
N ASP A 612 21.56 -4.22 1.63
CA ASP A 612 20.95 -3.34 2.62
C ASP A 612 21.17 -3.75 4.09
N ASP A 613 22.27 -4.46 4.37
CA ASP A 613 22.66 -4.94 5.68
C ASP A 613 21.73 -5.99 6.32
N TRP A 614 20.82 -6.60 5.53
CA TRP A 614 19.87 -7.60 6.06
C TRP A 614 19.55 -8.76 5.13
N ILE A 615 19.94 -8.73 3.87
CA ILE A 615 19.79 -9.86 2.94
C ILE A 615 21.18 -10.37 2.58
N LEU A 616 21.54 -11.54 3.09
CA LEU A 616 22.83 -12.17 2.80
C LEU A 616 22.73 -12.96 1.51
N THR A 617 23.57 -12.71 0.53
CA THR A 617 23.65 -13.44 -0.73
C THR A 617 24.81 -14.43 -0.67
N SER A 618 24.60 -15.64 -1.19
CA SER A 618 25.64 -16.67 -1.27
C SER A 618 25.70 -17.24 -2.69
N SER A 619 26.90 -17.35 -3.23
CA SER A 619 27.16 -17.98 -4.52
C SER A 619 28.21 -19.07 -4.38
N SER A 620 28.07 -20.14 -5.16
CA SER A 620 29.11 -21.16 -5.30
C SER A 620 30.35 -20.64 -6.02
N CYS A 621 30.23 -19.53 -6.76
CA CYS A 621 31.33 -18.90 -7.46
C CYS A 621 31.88 -17.70 -6.65
N PRO A 622 33.16 -17.73 -6.23
CA PRO A 622 33.83 -16.69 -5.46
C PRO A 622 33.66 -15.26 -5.97
N ASP A 623 33.66 -15.08 -7.28
CA ASP A 623 33.71 -13.74 -7.91
C ASP A 623 32.32 -13.13 -8.13
N THR A 624 31.25 -13.86 -7.76
CA THR A 624 29.87 -13.45 -8.07
C THR A 624 29.47 -12.18 -7.32
N SER A 625 29.82 -12.05 -6.04
CA SER A 625 29.44 -10.89 -5.22
C SER A 625 30.13 -9.61 -5.71
N GLU A 626 31.40 -9.72 -6.08
CA GLU A 626 32.19 -8.66 -6.70
C GLU A 626 31.59 -8.25 -8.05
N LEU A 627 31.37 -9.20 -8.96
CA LEU A 627 30.79 -8.93 -10.27
C LEU A 627 29.42 -8.24 -10.16
N LEU A 628 28.55 -8.72 -9.26
CA LEU A 628 27.23 -8.11 -9.06
C LEU A 628 27.34 -6.68 -8.52
N THR A 629 28.29 -6.42 -7.62
CA THR A 629 28.54 -5.08 -7.08
C THR A 629 29.04 -4.13 -8.16
N ASP A 630 29.95 -4.60 -9.02
CA ASP A 630 30.49 -3.79 -10.12
C ASP A 630 29.41 -3.53 -11.18
N VAL A 631 28.61 -4.54 -11.56
CA VAL A 631 27.47 -4.38 -12.49
C VAL A 631 26.43 -3.39 -11.96
N ARG A 632 26.14 -3.40 -10.64
CA ARG A 632 25.25 -2.40 -10.02
C ARG A 632 25.84 -1.00 -10.11
N GLY A 633 27.14 -0.86 -9.89
CA GLY A 633 27.85 0.42 -10.05
C GLY A 633 27.76 0.96 -11.47
N GLU A 634 27.92 0.11 -12.48
CA GLU A 634 27.76 0.47 -13.89
C GLU A 634 26.33 0.87 -14.24
N LEU A 635 25.32 0.20 -13.66
CA LEU A 635 23.92 0.58 -13.85
C LEU A 635 23.61 1.96 -13.24
N ASP A 636 24.12 2.24 -12.04
CA ASP A 636 24.00 3.56 -11.41
C ASP A 636 24.76 4.64 -12.20
N ALA A 637 25.91 4.29 -12.80
CA ALA A 637 26.65 5.18 -13.70
C ALA A 637 25.87 5.46 -15.00
N ALA A 638 25.23 4.45 -15.59
CA ALA A 638 24.34 4.59 -16.74
C ALA A 638 23.13 5.49 -16.42
N LEU A 639 22.52 5.30 -15.24
CA LEU A 639 21.46 6.17 -14.73
C LEU A 639 21.95 7.61 -14.58
N ALA A 640 23.10 7.82 -13.92
CA ALA A 640 23.68 9.14 -13.74
C ALA A 640 24.00 9.81 -15.09
N HIS A 641 24.56 9.08 -16.05
CA HIS A 641 24.82 9.58 -17.40
C HIS A 641 23.52 10.05 -18.07
N LYS A 642 22.46 9.24 -18.01
CA LYS A 642 21.17 9.58 -18.62
C LYS A 642 20.49 10.74 -17.92
N VAL A 643 20.59 10.84 -16.60
CA VAL A 643 20.07 11.95 -15.80
C VAL A 643 20.81 13.26 -16.11
N MET A 644 22.14 13.22 -16.23
CA MET A 644 22.97 14.40 -16.51
C MET A 644 22.82 14.92 -17.93
N ALA A 645 22.57 14.03 -18.88
CA ALA A 645 22.35 14.37 -20.28
C ALA A 645 21.12 13.63 -20.85
N PRO A 646 19.88 14.03 -20.47
CA PRO A 646 18.65 13.30 -20.84
C PRO A 646 18.51 13.02 -22.33
N ARG A 647 18.88 14.01 -23.17
CA ARG A 647 18.76 13.93 -24.63
C ARG A 647 19.83 13.08 -25.30
N ARG A 648 20.93 12.75 -24.61
CA ARG A 648 21.98 11.91 -25.19
C ARG A 648 21.57 10.44 -25.12
N ALA A 649 21.94 9.68 -26.14
CA ALA A 649 21.88 8.23 -26.07
C ALA A 649 22.83 7.71 -24.98
N LEU A 650 22.58 6.52 -24.47
CA LEU A 650 23.57 5.83 -23.65
C LEU A 650 24.85 5.62 -24.47
N SER A 651 26.01 5.64 -23.80
CA SER A 651 27.26 5.22 -24.46
C SER A 651 27.15 3.75 -24.88
N GLN A 652 27.99 3.33 -25.81
CA GLN A 652 28.02 1.95 -26.26
C GLN A 652 28.29 0.97 -25.09
N GLU A 653 29.23 1.33 -24.21
CA GLU A 653 29.57 0.55 -23.01
C GLU A 653 28.35 0.31 -22.11
N TYR A 654 27.62 1.36 -21.73
CA TYR A 654 26.42 1.21 -20.89
C TYR A 654 25.30 0.45 -21.61
N ALA A 655 25.16 0.63 -22.92
CA ALA A 655 24.16 -0.09 -23.70
C ALA A 655 24.45 -1.61 -23.75
N GLU A 656 25.71 -2.00 -23.93
CA GLU A 656 26.14 -3.41 -23.93
C GLU A 656 25.94 -4.06 -22.56
N ILE A 657 26.18 -3.34 -21.47
CA ILE A 657 25.92 -3.81 -20.10
C ILE A 657 24.42 -4.04 -19.88
N VAL A 658 23.57 -3.09 -20.28
CA VAL A 658 22.11 -3.24 -20.19
C VAL A 658 21.62 -4.44 -21.01
N ASP A 659 22.13 -4.60 -22.24
CA ASP A 659 21.79 -5.74 -23.11
C ASP A 659 22.22 -7.08 -22.47
N ALA A 660 23.40 -7.12 -21.83
CA ALA A 660 23.89 -8.30 -21.12
C ALA A 660 23.04 -8.65 -19.89
N ILE A 661 22.64 -7.65 -19.09
CA ILE A 661 21.73 -7.83 -17.94
C ILE A 661 20.39 -8.39 -18.42
N ALA A 662 19.80 -7.78 -19.46
CA ALA A 662 18.52 -8.20 -20.02
C ALA A 662 18.58 -9.65 -20.51
N ALA A 663 19.63 -10.00 -21.27
CA ALA A 663 19.84 -11.37 -21.75
C ALA A 663 20.01 -12.36 -20.60
N THR A 664 20.77 -12.01 -19.56
CA THR A 664 21.00 -12.87 -18.39
C THR A 664 19.70 -13.17 -17.66
N LEU A 665 18.90 -12.14 -17.35
CA LEU A 665 17.61 -12.32 -16.67
C LEU A 665 16.65 -13.19 -17.50
N HIS A 666 16.62 -13.00 -18.83
CA HIS A 666 15.79 -13.82 -19.71
C HIS A 666 16.22 -15.31 -19.72
N ILE A 667 17.52 -15.58 -19.79
CA ILE A 667 18.06 -16.96 -19.78
C ILE A 667 17.76 -17.65 -18.46
N VAL A 668 17.94 -16.95 -17.33
CA VAL A 668 17.69 -17.48 -15.99
C VAL A 668 16.21 -17.82 -15.82
N ASP A 669 15.31 -16.93 -16.22
CA ASP A 669 13.87 -17.12 -16.12
C ASP A 669 13.41 -18.33 -16.95
N ALA A 670 13.86 -18.41 -18.21
CA ALA A 670 13.57 -19.56 -19.09
C ALA A 670 14.11 -20.89 -18.52
N ARG A 671 15.26 -20.87 -17.85
CA ARG A 671 15.83 -22.05 -17.18
C ARG A 671 14.95 -22.48 -15.99
N ASN A 672 14.49 -21.54 -15.19
CA ASN A 672 13.65 -21.80 -14.03
C ASN A 672 12.30 -22.38 -14.45
N ASP A 673 11.69 -21.82 -15.50
CA ASP A 673 10.45 -22.35 -16.10
C ASP A 673 10.63 -23.78 -16.62
N ALA A 674 11.73 -24.05 -17.33
CA ALA A 674 12.03 -25.40 -17.81
C ALA A 674 12.21 -26.40 -16.67
N ALA A 675 12.79 -25.99 -15.54
CA ALA A 675 12.94 -26.82 -14.35
C ALA A 675 11.58 -27.12 -13.70
N LEU A 676 10.72 -26.12 -13.56
CA LEU A 676 9.34 -26.29 -13.06
C LEU A 676 8.53 -27.24 -13.95
N GLN A 677 8.60 -27.07 -15.28
CA GLN A 677 7.90 -27.96 -16.21
C GLN A 677 8.37 -29.42 -16.12
N LYS A 678 9.67 -29.67 -15.87
CA LYS A 678 10.19 -31.02 -15.63
C LYS A 678 9.61 -31.63 -14.35
N LEU A 679 9.52 -30.85 -13.27
CA LEU A 679 8.88 -31.28 -12.02
C LEU A 679 7.40 -31.63 -12.24
N ALA A 680 6.65 -30.80 -12.98
CA ALA A 680 5.25 -31.04 -13.32
C ALA A 680 5.04 -32.41 -13.98
N ARG A 681 5.89 -32.72 -14.97
CA ARG A 681 5.85 -34.00 -15.71
C ARG A 681 6.17 -35.18 -14.80
N SER A 682 7.14 -35.03 -13.89
CA SER A 682 7.53 -36.11 -12.97
C SER A 682 6.42 -36.48 -11.98
N GLU A 683 5.68 -35.49 -11.46
CA GLU A 683 4.56 -35.75 -10.56
C GLU A 683 3.32 -36.27 -11.28
N GLY A 684 3.05 -35.75 -12.49
CA GLY A 684 1.99 -36.28 -13.35
C GLY A 684 2.23 -37.74 -13.75
N ALA A 685 3.49 -38.16 -13.98
CA ALA A 685 3.82 -39.57 -14.24
C ALA A 685 3.66 -40.45 -12.99
N SER A 686 3.89 -39.91 -11.80
CA SER A 686 3.74 -40.64 -10.53
C SER A 686 2.28 -40.86 -10.12
N SER A 687 1.32 -40.03 -10.56
CA SER A 687 -0.10 -40.21 -10.25
C SER A 687 -0.80 -41.27 -11.10
N TYR A 688 -0.23 -41.64 -12.25
CA TYR A 688 -0.69 -42.76 -13.08
C TYR A 688 -0.09 -44.12 -12.67
N GLY A 689 0.93 -44.14 -11.79
CA GLY A 689 1.61 -45.37 -11.35
C GLY A 689 1.09 -45.99 -10.05
N SER A 690 0.13 -45.35 -9.36
CA SER A 690 -0.39 -45.82 -8.06
C SER A 690 -1.83 -46.37 -8.09
N SER A 691 -2.43 -46.53 -9.27
CA SER A 691 -3.73 -47.17 -9.48
C SER A 691 -3.65 -48.62 -9.97
N SER A 692 -2.46 -49.22 -9.99
CA SER A 692 -2.26 -50.64 -10.32
C SER A 692 -1.32 -51.33 -9.32
N SER A 693 -1.84 -51.69 -8.15
CA SER A 693 -1.37 -52.84 -7.35
C SER A 693 -2.43 -53.23 -6.33
#